data_AF-A0A0P7BDM7-F1
#
_entry.id   AF-A0A0P7BDM7-F1
#
_cell.length_a   1.000
_cell.length_b   1.000
_cell.length_c   1.000
_cell.angle_alpha   90.00
_cell.angle_beta   90.00
_cell.angle_gamma   90.00
#
_symmetry.space_group_name_H-M   'P 1'
#
loop_
_entity.id
_entity.type
_entity.pdbx_description
1 polymer ?
#
loop_
_entity_poly.entity_id
_entity_poly.type
_entity_poly.pdbx_seq_one_letter_code
_entity_poly.pdbx_strand_id
1 'polypeptide(L)'
;MTDRKFSLTELQNHRTKDNCWIAIHNHVYNVTEFLDNHPGGKAIILRHAGTDATDAFAEVHPAELLDEYLTPQQLLGQLNQVPRPKKGPAPSMTTSTPRISAILSIAEMERLALARLSPKALAYYASGTDDEITKVANGSIFRSILLRPRVFVDCTHCSLSTTILGNRVSLPIFIAPAAMAKLAHPSGEVGIAAACSNLNALQIISKNASISVADIVRAGPNAVFGWQLYVLKDTKATERTLAQIKAIPQIKFIVLTLDAPFPGKREADERYKAAEVAEGAPPQVWGTESALTWHKTLTWLCLHTDLPIVLKGIQTHEDAYAATKFPAVKGIILSNHGGRALDTTNTPIQVLLEIRKFCPQVVGQLEILVDGGVKRGSDVIKALALGAKGVGLGRAALYGLAVGGEEGVHRSLQILADEAVTTMRLLGVSSVRNLRPYHTAAQALECFIMDKAKDDSILNEVENMESIENSMETYANIMAKHKPNPRGPGYIKMYFLAAAVFLCSTMNGFDSSLMGSINALPNYTTYFNLPENGNASTGIVFAIFQVGQMCGALFIWMTDWYGRTWHIFFGCLGVCVGTIVTAQSTRLPMFIAGRFLLSFFATCAHTAAPLYLVELVPAAYRGTIAGMYNTFYNVGSVFATSAVYACHKHLAHRGNLDWRLPLWLQMVCPGLVCLVIKFYPESPRWLVAKDRHEEARAIIATYHANGDIDHPLVALQMREMLATVDVEHVASWKDLFDLRVLVETRSSRYRLMLNVAFSWFGQFSGNNIVSYYLPIMLSGIGITDTDTKLILNIVYAVVGWISSLIGARLHDVIGRRKMLIMTTAGMTVCLAIVAACAAGYTEYGNQTASTVSIVFIFMFGAIFACGFTPMQPIYPAEVVSNKMRAKAMGTFKLTAGAAGFLNTFVGPIALSNIGYWFYVFFVFWDTFEMTFMYFLFVETKGSTLEELDIIFEAKNPRKASVEAAKARKRIIKQGRDLV
;
A
#
# COMPACT_ATOMS: atom_id res chain seq x y z
N MET A 1 -15.14 6.65 43.60
CA MET A 1 -16.19 7.65 43.33
C MET A 1 -16.09 8.70 44.42
N THR A 2 -15.94 9.98 44.05
CA THR A 2 -15.83 11.09 45.00
C THR A 2 -17.24 11.53 45.45
N ASP A 3 -17.58 11.34 46.72
CA ASP A 3 -18.87 11.74 47.35
C ASP A 3 -19.03 13.27 47.52
N ARG A 4 -18.31 14.07 46.72
CA ARG A 4 -18.33 15.53 46.83
C ARG A 4 -19.64 16.06 46.25
N LYS A 5 -20.40 16.78 47.07
CA LYS A 5 -21.64 17.45 46.66
C LYS A 5 -21.35 18.89 46.23
N PHE A 6 -21.79 19.26 45.04
CA PHE A 6 -21.63 20.59 44.46
C PHE A 6 -22.96 21.34 44.50
N SER A 7 -22.92 22.63 44.83
CA SER A 7 -24.07 23.52 44.71
C SER A 7 -24.23 24.04 43.28
N LEU A 8 -25.45 24.46 42.93
CA LEU A 8 -25.72 25.05 41.62
C LEU A 8 -24.88 26.33 41.42
N THR A 9 -24.71 27.15 42.46
CA THR A 9 -23.88 28.36 42.45
C THR A 9 -22.40 28.07 42.18
N GLU A 10 -21.85 26.99 42.76
CA GLU A 10 -20.48 26.56 42.45
C GLU A 10 -20.35 26.15 40.99
N LEU A 11 -21.30 25.39 40.46
CA LEU A 11 -21.30 24.98 39.04
C LEU A 11 -21.27 26.20 38.10
N GLN A 12 -21.98 27.29 38.46
CA GLN A 12 -22.02 28.52 37.66
C GLN A 12 -20.69 29.27 37.56
N ASN A 13 -19.70 28.96 38.40
CA ASN A 13 -18.37 29.57 38.31
C ASN A 13 -17.53 28.98 37.15
N HIS A 14 -17.98 27.88 36.55
CA HIS A 14 -17.26 27.12 35.52
C HIS A 14 -17.96 27.21 34.16
N ARG A 15 -18.02 28.43 33.62
CA ARG A 15 -18.77 28.79 32.40
C ARG A 15 -17.93 29.15 31.18
N THR A 16 -16.60 29.15 31.30
CA THR A 16 -15.69 29.66 30.27
C THR A 16 -15.04 28.52 29.50
N LYS A 17 -14.48 28.84 28.33
CA LYS A 17 -13.80 27.84 27.48
C LYS A 17 -12.68 27.10 28.21
N ASP A 18 -11.92 27.81 29.03
CA ASP A 18 -10.78 27.24 29.75
C ASP A 18 -11.17 26.67 31.13
N ASN A 19 -12.46 26.74 31.49
CA ASN A 19 -13.00 26.22 32.74
C ASN A 19 -14.51 25.96 32.61
N CYS A 20 -14.87 24.79 32.06
CA CYS A 20 -16.24 24.42 31.69
C CYS A 20 -16.70 23.14 32.38
N TRP A 21 -17.64 23.26 33.32
CA TRP A 21 -18.27 22.13 33.99
C TRP A 21 -19.76 22.08 33.66
N ILE A 22 -20.32 20.87 33.56
CA ILE A 22 -21.74 20.65 33.31
C ILE A 22 -22.28 19.57 34.23
N ALA A 23 -23.57 19.64 34.58
CA ALA A 23 -24.25 18.56 35.29
C ALA A 23 -25.12 17.74 34.34
N ILE A 24 -24.99 16.42 34.38
CA ILE A 24 -25.79 15.46 33.61
C ILE A 24 -26.20 14.32 34.56
N HIS A 25 -27.50 14.03 34.67
CA HIS A 25 -28.05 12.99 35.54
C HIS A 25 -27.55 13.10 37.00
N ASN A 26 -27.65 14.30 37.60
CA ASN A 26 -27.15 14.65 38.95
C ASN A 26 -25.64 14.53 39.17
N HIS A 27 -24.85 14.23 38.14
CA HIS A 27 -23.39 14.13 38.25
C HIS A 27 -22.73 15.33 37.59
N VAL A 28 -21.72 15.92 38.24
CA VAL A 28 -20.96 17.07 37.76
C VAL A 28 -19.70 16.59 37.07
N TYR A 29 -19.52 16.98 35.81
CA TYR A 29 -18.38 16.61 34.98
C TYR A 29 -17.55 17.84 34.61
N ASN A 30 -16.23 17.70 34.69
CA ASN A 30 -15.30 18.64 34.08
C ASN A 30 -15.10 18.26 32.61
N VAL A 31 -15.74 19.01 31.71
CA VAL A 31 -15.69 18.76 30.27
C VAL A 31 -14.75 19.71 29.54
N THR A 32 -13.93 20.48 30.26
CA THR A 32 -13.02 21.50 29.70
C THR A 32 -12.12 20.93 28.60
N GLU A 33 -11.39 19.84 28.88
CA GLU A 33 -10.51 19.17 27.90
C GLU A 33 -11.30 18.41 26.82
N PHE A 34 -12.57 18.12 27.07
CA PHE A 34 -13.45 17.44 26.12
C PHE A 34 -14.11 18.41 25.13
N LEU A 35 -14.14 19.71 25.41
CA LEU A 35 -14.77 20.72 24.56
C LEU A 35 -14.29 20.66 23.11
N ASP A 36 -12.97 20.60 22.89
CA ASP A 36 -12.38 20.57 21.56
C ASP A 36 -12.50 19.17 20.90
N ASN A 37 -12.85 18.13 21.66
CA ASN A 37 -13.04 16.76 21.19
C ASN A 37 -14.52 16.36 21.04
N HIS A 38 -15.46 17.21 21.43
CA HIS A 38 -16.89 16.90 21.39
C HIS A 38 -17.40 16.84 19.93
N PRO A 39 -17.96 15.70 19.47
CA PRO A 39 -18.39 15.52 18.08
C PRO A 39 -19.51 16.48 17.62
N GLY A 40 -20.33 16.95 18.55
CA GLY A 40 -21.38 17.96 18.29
C GLY A 40 -20.93 19.40 18.56
N GLY A 41 -19.68 19.61 19.00
CA GLY A 41 -19.10 20.93 19.21
C GLY A 41 -18.92 21.48 20.58
N LYS A 42 -17.93 22.35 20.69
CA LYS A 42 -17.74 23.15 21.90
C LYS A 42 -18.87 24.14 22.13
N ALA A 43 -19.48 24.74 21.09
CA ALA A 43 -20.50 25.78 21.30
C ALA A 43 -21.76 25.25 21.99
N ILE A 44 -22.23 24.04 21.65
CA ILE A 44 -23.40 23.46 22.30
C ILE A 44 -23.14 23.13 23.76
N ILE A 45 -21.93 22.67 24.11
CA ILE A 45 -21.53 22.45 25.51
C ILE A 45 -21.38 23.80 26.23
N LEU A 46 -20.75 24.79 25.60
CA LEU A 46 -20.56 26.13 26.17
C LEU A 46 -21.89 26.85 26.45
N ARG A 47 -22.92 26.61 25.62
CA ARG A 47 -24.28 27.10 25.85
C ARG A 47 -24.88 26.59 27.17
N HIS A 48 -24.48 25.39 27.59
CA HIS A 48 -24.90 24.76 28.82
C HIS A 48 -23.82 24.76 29.91
N ALA A 49 -22.70 25.48 29.70
CA ALA A 49 -21.62 25.56 30.67
C ALA A 49 -22.12 26.15 31.99
N GLY A 50 -21.70 25.56 33.10
CA GLY A 50 -22.12 25.94 34.44
C GLY A 50 -23.62 25.77 34.71
N THR A 51 -24.30 24.87 33.97
CA THR A 51 -25.73 24.56 34.16
C THR A 51 -25.98 23.04 34.15
N ASP A 52 -27.22 22.66 34.46
CA ASP A 52 -27.70 21.28 34.34
C ASP A 52 -28.18 21.02 32.91
N ALA A 53 -27.38 20.25 32.17
CA ALA A 53 -27.58 19.92 30.76
C ALA A 53 -28.36 18.60 30.56
N THR A 54 -28.89 17.99 31.63
CA THR A 54 -29.52 16.65 31.56
C THR A 54 -30.60 16.54 30.50
N ASP A 55 -31.46 17.56 30.36
CA ASP A 55 -32.57 17.51 29.40
C ASP A 55 -32.07 17.60 27.96
N ALA A 56 -31.12 18.52 27.70
CA ALA A 56 -30.51 18.70 26.38
C ALA A 56 -29.66 17.48 25.98
N PHE A 57 -29.01 16.83 26.95
CA PHE A 57 -28.27 15.59 26.71
C PHE A 57 -29.21 14.43 26.40
N ALA A 58 -30.24 14.19 27.21
CA ALA A 58 -31.16 13.06 27.07
C ALA A 58 -32.02 13.11 25.79
N GLU A 59 -32.20 14.30 25.21
CA GLU A 59 -32.94 14.53 23.97
C GLU A 59 -32.27 13.86 22.75
N VAL A 60 -30.93 13.81 22.74
CA VAL A 60 -30.15 13.34 21.58
C VAL A 60 -29.09 12.28 21.89
N HIS A 61 -28.80 12.00 23.17
CA HIS A 61 -27.78 11.03 23.59
C HIS A 61 -28.33 10.00 24.60
N PRO A 62 -27.94 8.72 24.49
CA PRO A 62 -28.06 7.74 25.59
C PRO A 62 -27.06 8.02 26.74
N ALA A 63 -27.40 7.60 27.97
CA ALA A 63 -26.61 7.86 29.17
C ALA A 63 -25.23 7.17 29.16
N GLU A 64 -25.13 6.03 28.48
CA GLU A 64 -23.92 5.21 28.40
C GLU A 64 -22.78 5.86 27.59
N LEU A 65 -23.09 6.86 26.75
CA LEU A 65 -22.07 7.64 26.02
C LEU A 65 -21.13 8.41 26.96
N LEU A 66 -21.58 8.71 28.18
CA LEU A 66 -20.75 9.37 29.19
C LEU A 66 -19.56 8.48 29.55
N ASP A 67 -19.76 7.17 29.68
CA ASP A 67 -18.70 6.22 30.03
C ASP A 67 -17.76 5.92 28.85
N GLU A 68 -18.21 6.14 27.61
CA GLU A 68 -17.43 5.94 26.39
C GLU A 68 -16.46 7.10 26.11
N TYR A 69 -16.92 8.33 26.33
CA TYR A 69 -16.19 9.55 25.95
C TYR A 69 -15.58 10.32 27.12
N LEU A 70 -16.10 10.16 28.33
CA LEU A 70 -15.56 10.81 29.53
C LEU A 70 -14.89 9.77 30.43
N THR A 71 -13.71 10.13 30.92
CA THR A 71 -12.96 9.30 31.84
C THR A 71 -13.49 9.43 33.27
N PRO A 72 -13.33 8.41 34.12
CA PRO A 72 -13.71 8.50 35.54
C PRO A 72 -13.06 9.65 36.32
N GLN A 73 -11.96 10.22 35.80
CA GLN A 73 -11.24 11.36 36.38
C GLN A 73 -11.95 12.70 36.11
N GLN A 74 -12.77 12.76 35.07
CA GLN A 74 -13.56 13.94 34.69
C GLN A 74 -14.87 14.04 35.49
N LEU A 75 -15.27 12.97 36.20
CA LEU A 75 -16.40 12.99 37.13
C LEU A 75 -15.96 13.60 38.47
N LEU A 76 -16.49 14.78 38.81
CA LEU A 76 -16.09 15.52 40.00
C LEU A 76 -16.90 15.13 41.25
N GLY A 77 -18.19 14.84 41.08
CA GLY A 77 -19.11 14.50 42.17
C GLY A 77 -20.58 14.69 41.79
N GLN A 78 -21.45 14.93 42.77
CA GLN A 78 -22.91 15.01 42.56
C GLN A 78 -23.46 16.42 42.81
N LEU A 79 -24.48 16.83 42.06
CA LEU A 79 -25.15 18.13 42.24
C LEU A 79 -26.22 18.03 43.35
N ASN A 80 -26.20 18.95 44.32
CA ASN A 80 -27.24 19.06 45.35
C ASN A 80 -28.56 19.52 44.70
N GLN A 81 -29.60 18.68 44.81
CA GLN A 81 -30.88 18.92 44.17
C GLN A 81 -31.68 20.06 44.81
N VAL A 82 -32.29 20.90 43.95
CA VAL A 82 -33.53 21.63 44.23
C VAL A 82 -34.64 20.97 43.40
N PRO A 83 -35.88 20.81 43.89
CA PRO A 83 -36.95 20.17 43.13
C PRO A 83 -37.22 20.94 41.83
N ARG A 84 -37.15 20.27 40.68
CA ARG A 84 -37.48 20.90 39.39
C ARG A 84 -39.00 21.16 39.30
N PRO A 85 -39.45 22.29 38.74
CA PRO A 85 -40.83 22.44 38.31
C PRO A 85 -41.12 21.43 37.19
N LYS A 86 -42.24 20.70 37.28
CA LYS A 86 -42.76 19.90 36.17
C LYS A 86 -42.99 20.84 34.97
N LYS A 87 -42.22 20.69 33.88
CA LYS A 87 -42.56 21.33 32.60
C LYS A 87 -43.95 20.82 32.19
N GLY A 88 -44.88 21.77 31.99
CA GLY A 88 -46.20 21.49 31.46
C GLY A 88 -46.13 20.87 30.06
N PRO A 89 -47.23 20.27 29.56
CA PRO A 89 -47.25 19.62 28.27
C PRO A 89 -46.91 20.63 27.16
N ALA A 90 -46.14 20.19 26.16
CA ALA A 90 -45.91 20.94 24.93
C ALA A 90 -47.25 21.34 24.28
N PRO A 91 -47.33 22.47 23.56
CA PRO A 91 -48.58 22.98 23.02
C PRO A 91 -49.21 21.96 22.07
N SER A 92 -50.40 21.48 22.42
CA SER A 92 -51.20 20.64 21.55
C SER A 92 -51.72 21.48 20.38
N MET A 93 -51.07 21.42 19.23
CA MET A 93 -51.77 21.75 17.99
C MET A 93 -52.84 20.68 17.77
N THR A 94 -54.07 21.02 18.15
CA THR A 94 -55.30 20.27 17.88
C THR A 94 -55.55 20.26 16.37
N THR A 95 -54.84 19.40 15.64
CA THR A 95 -55.35 18.83 14.40
C THR A 95 -56.02 17.52 14.80
N SER A 96 -57.31 17.38 14.48
CA SER A 96 -58.08 16.16 14.71
C SER A 96 -57.40 14.99 14.02
N THR A 97 -56.54 14.30 14.75
CA THR A 97 -55.75 13.22 14.16
C THR A 97 -56.69 12.05 13.98
N PRO A 98 -56.82 11.50 12.77
CA PRO A 98 -57.60 10.30 12.57
C PRO A 98 -57.07 9.21 13.51
N ARG A 99 -57.97 8.40 14.08
CA ARG A 99 -57.58 7.23 14.89
C ARG A 99 -56.56 6.41 14.09
N ILE A 100 -55.50 5.91 14.73
CA ILE A 100 -54.43 5.14 14.05
C ILE A 100 -55.02 4.00 13.20
N SER A 101 -56.07 3.34 13.72
CA SER A 101 -56.82 2.29 13.03
C SER A 101 -57.51 2.74 11.73
N ALA A 102 -57.80 4.04 11.57
CA ALA A 102 -58.44 4.62 10.39
C ALA A 102 -57.44 4.98 9.28
N ILE A 103 -56.13 4.94 9.54
CA ILE A 103 -55.09 5.17 8.52
C ILE A 103 -55.04 3.95 7.61
N LEU A 104 -55.17 4.15 6.30
CA LEU A 104 -55.30 3.06 5.32
C LEU A 104 -54.07 2.85 4.44
N SER A 105 -53.13 3.79 4.42
CA SER A 105 -51.95 3.71 3.55
C SER A 105 -50.69 4.33 4.13
N ILE A 106 -49.53 3.89 3.66
CA ILE A 106 -48.24 4.50 4.01
C ILE A 106 -48.15 5.96 3.51
N ALA A 107 -48.76 6.29 2.37
CA ALA A 107 -48.79 7.66 1.86
C ALA A 107 -49.61 8.60 2.76
N GLU A 108 -50.71 8.10 3.32
CA GLU A 108 -51.49 8.83 4.32
C GLU A 108 -50.70 9.00 5.63
N MET A 109 -50.03 7.93 6.09
CA MET A 109 -49.14 7.97 7.26
C MET A 109 -48.03 9.02 7.09
N GLU A 110 -47.38 9.03 5.93
CA GLU A 110 -46.35 10.01 5.57
C GLU A 110 -46.91 11.44 5.63
N ARG A 111 -48.05 11.72 4.99
CA ARG A 111 -48.67 13.06 5.04
C ARG A 111 -48.96 13.52 6.46
N LEU A 112 -49.48 12.63 7.32
CA LEU A 112 -49.76 12.94 8.72
C LEU A 112 -48.48 13.16 9.53
N ALA A 113 -47.43 12.37 9.28
CA ALA A 113 -46.13 12.53 9.93
C ALA A 113 -45.48 13.87 9.57
N LEU A 114 -45.43 14.21 8.26
CA LEU A 114 -44.82 15.45 7.78
C LEU A 114 -45.51 16.70 8.35
N ALA A 115 -46.81 16.63 8.67
CA ALA A 115 -47.56 17.71 9.32
C ALA A 115 -47.27 17.85 10.83
N ARG A 116 -46.63 16.85 11.46
CA ARG A 116 -46.38 16.80 12.91
C ARG A 116 -44.91 16.92 13.29
N LEU A 117 -44.01 16.48 12.41
CA LEU A 117 -42.58 16.51 12.67
C LEU A 117 -42.11 17.94 12.88
N SER A 118 -41.17 18.12 13.81
CA SER A 118 -40.48 19.40 13.94
C SER A 118 -39.74 19.74 12.65
N PRO A 119 -39.50 21.03 12.34
CA PRO A 119 -38.79 21.39 11.12
C PRO A 119 -37.40 20.73 10.97
N LYS A 120 -36.69 20.52 12.10
CA LYS A 120 -35.44 19.76 12.17
C LYS A 120 -35.63 18.28 11.82
N ALA A 121 -36.62 17.63 12.42
CA ALA A 121 -36.91 16.22 12.15
C ALA A 121 -37.40 16.01 10.70
N LEU A 122 -38.18 16.95 10.17
CA LEU A 122 -38.62 16.97 8.78
C LEU A 122 -37.43 17.05 7.82
N ALA A 123 -36.53 18.01 8.02
CA ALA A 123 -35.33 18.17 7.21
C ALA A 123 -34.43 16.92 7.28
N TYR A 124 -34.29 16.31 8.46
CA TYR A 124 -33.45 15.12 8.66
C TYR A 124 -34.02 13.87 7.98
N TYR A 125 -35.33 13.59 8.14
CA TYR A 125 -35.97 12.36 7.63
C TYR A 125 -36.37 12.46 6.16
N ALA A 126 -36.95 13.58 5.75
CA ALA A 126 -37.48 13.71 4.40
C ALA A 126 -36.36 13.84 3.38
N SER A 127 -35.24 14.50 3.69
CA SER A 127 -34.19 14.81 2.70
C SER A 127 -33.56 13.60 2.02
N GLY A 128 -33.22 13.79 0.75
CA GLY A 128 -32.24 13.03 -0.04
C GLY A 128 -31.00 13.87 -0.36
N THR A 129 -30.05 13.29 -1.08
CA THR A 129 -28.85 13.99 -1.58
C THR A 129 -29.16 14.80 -2.84
N ASP A 130 -28.50 15.96 -2.98
CA ASP A 130 -28.53 16.84 -4.15
C ASP A 130 -29.98 17.12 -4.63
N ASP A 131 -30.34 16.70 -5.84
CA ASP A 131 -31.63 16.97 -6.48
C ASP A 131 -32.71 15.93 -6.09
N GLU A 132 -32.38 14.99 -5.20
CA GLU A 132 -33.25 13.91 -4.73
C GLU A 132 -33.78 12.99 -5.85
N ILE A 133 -33.12 12.94 -7.01
CA ILE A 133 -33.55 12.18 -8.19
C ILE A 133 -33.69 10.69 -7.86
N THR A 134 -32.66 10.13 -7.25
CA THR A 134 -32.57 8.72 -6.83
C THR A 134 -33.63 8.39 -5.79
N LYS A 135 -33.85 9.29 -4.82
CA LYS A 135 -34.88 9.11 -3.78
C LYS A 135 -36.26 8.96 -4.40
N VAL A 136 -36.59 9.77 -5.42
CA VAL A 136 -37.85 9.68 -6.16
C VAL A 136 -37.89 8.43 -7.03
N ALA A 137 -36.80 8.15 -7.76
CA ALA A 137 -36.68 6.99 -8.65
C ALA A 137 -36.90 5.65 -7.94
N ASN A 138 -36.35 5.50 -6.73
CA ASN A 138 -36.53 4.31 -5.89
C ASN A 138 -38.02 3.95 -5.65
N GLY A 139 -38.89 4.96 -5.55
CA GLY A 139 -40.32 4.75 -5.37
C GLY A 139 -41.08 4.63 -6.69
N SER A 140 -40.70 5.40 -7.72
CA SER A 140 -41.42 5.40 -9.00
C SER A 140 -41.19 4.11 -9.81
N ILE A 141 -40.03 3.46 -9.68
CA ILE A 141 -39.68 2.24 -10.43
C ILE A 141 -40.70 1.10 -10.24
N PHE A 142 -41.27 0.98 -9.03
CA PHE A 142 -42.28 -0.06 -8.76
C PHE A 142 -43.55 0.11 -9.60
N ARG A 143 -43.86 1.32 -10.06
CA ARG A 143 -45.02 1.60 -10.94
C ARG A 143 -44.80 1.08 -12.36
N SER A 144 -43.54 0.95 -12.78
CA SER A 144 -43.15 0.42 -14.09
C SER A 144 -43.18 -1.11 -14.15
N ILE A 145 -43.40 -1.80 -13.01
CA ILE A 145 -43.49 -3.26 -12.95
C ILE A 145 -44.96 -3.66 -12.79
N LEU A 146 -45.48 -4.43 -13.74
CA LEU A 146 -46.84 -4.96 -13.68
C LEU A 146 -46.87 -6.36 -13.05
N LEU A 147 -47.98 -6.72 -12.43
CA LEU A 147 -48.23 -8.06 -11.89
C LEU A 147 -48.97 -8.92 -12.93
N ARG A 148 -48.68 -10.22 -12.93
CA ARG A 148 -49.26 -11.20 -13.87
C ARG A 148 -50.11 -12.22 -13.10
N PRO A 149 -51.39 -11.93 -12.81
CA PRO A 149 -52.25 -12.79 -12.00
C PRO A 149 -52.57 -14.12 -12.69
N ARG A 150 -52.73 -15.17 -11.88
CA ARG A 150 -53.22 -16.48 -12.31
C ARG A 150 -54.57 -16.74 -11.67
N VAL A 151 -55.56 -17.02 -12.51
CA VAL A 151 -56.93 -17.38 -12.09
C VAL A 151 -57.05 -18.88 -11.82
N PHE A 152 -58.08 -19.29 -11.08
CA PHE A 152 -58.34 -20.68 -10.67
C PHE A 152 -57.21 -21.32 -9.81
N VAL A 153 -56.60 -20.54 -8.91
CA VAL A 153 -55.65 -21.04 -7.90
C VAL A 153 -56.22 -20.84 -6.51
N ASP A 154 -56.27 -21.89 -5.69
CA ASP A 154 -56.73 -21.79 -4.30
C ASP A 154 -55.74 -20.99 -3.44
N CYS A 155 -56.17 -19.80 -3.03
CA CYS A 155 -55.43 -18.89 -2.15
C CYS A 155 -56.25 -18.49 -0.91
N THR A 156 -57.21 -19.34 -0.50
CA THR A 156 -58.00 -19.13 0.72
C THR A 156 -57.08 -18.95 1.94
N HIS A 157 -56.06 -19.80 2.03
CA HIS A 157 -54.93 -19.64 2.94
C HIS A 157 -53.76 -18.94 2.24
N CYS A 158 -53.24 -17.89 2.87
CA CYS A 158 -52.07 -17.15 2.38
C CYS A 158 -51.09 -16.90 3.53
N SER A 159 -49.80 -17.17 3.30
CA SER A 159 -48.75 -17.01 4.31
C SER A 159 -47.61 -16.11 3.82
N LEU A 160 -47.35 -15.07 4.61
CA LEU A 160 -46.21 -14.16 4.45
C LEU A 160 -44.94 -14.67 5.17
N SER A 161 -45.03 -15.74 5.96
CA SER A 161 -43.91 -16.21 6.77
C SER A 161 -42.76 -16.72 5.90
N THR A 162 -41.55 -16.30 6.25
CA THR A 162 -40.31 -16.67 5.56
C THR A 162 -39.15 -16.75 6.55
N THR A 163 -37.95 -16.95 6.03
CA THR A 163 -36.70 -16.83 6.78
C THR A 163 -35.88 -15.67 6.24
N ILE A 164 -35.18 -14.94 7.10
CA ILE A 164 -34.13 -13.99 6.72
C ILE A 164 -32.88 -14.35 7.52
N LEU A 165 -31.82 -14.72 6.80
CA LEU A 165 -30.53 -15.19 7.29
C LEU A 165 -30.69 -16.33 8.31
N GLY A 166 -31.56 -17.29 7.98
CA GLY A 166 -31.89 -18.43 8.84
C GLY A 166 -32.87 -18.15 9.97
N ASN A 167 -33.24 -16.88 10.23
CA ASN A 167 -34.18 -16.52 11.30
C ASN A 167 -35.62 -16.48 10.75
N ARG A 168 -36.56 -17.11 11.47
CA ARG A 168 -37.97 -17.15 11.06
C ARG A 168 -38.66 -15.81 11.36
N VAL A 169 -39.29 -15.23 10.35
CA VAL A 169 -40.10 -14.01 10.45
C VAL A 169 -41.51 -14.26 9.94
N SER A 170 -42.50 -13.54 10.48
CA SER A 170 -43.90 -13.67 10.03
C SER A 170 -44.18 -12.87 8.76
N LEU A 171 -43.35 -11.85 8.49
CA LEU A 171 -43.49 -10.93 7.37
C LEU A 171 -42.15 -10.85 6.63
N PRO A 172 -42.14 -10.77 5.29
CA PRO A 172 -40.92 -10.58 4.48
C PRO A 172 -40.50 -9.10 4.45
N ILE A 173 -40.80 -8.37 5.53
CA ILE A 173 -40.58 -6.93 5.67
C ILE A 173 -39.66 -6.73 6.87
N PHE A 174 -38.64 -5.90 6.71
CA PHE A 174 -37.76 -5.51 7.81
C PHE A 174 -37.69 -3.99 7.96
N ILE A 175 -37.42 -3.53 9.18
CA ILE A 175 -37.10 -2.12 9.40
C ILE A 175 -35.62 -1.91 9.11
N ALA A 176 -35.33 -1.10 8.10
CA ALA A 176 -33.97 -0.73 7.70
C ALA A 176 -33.36 0.21 8.76
N PRO A 177 -32.01 0.21 8.91
CA PRO A 177 -31.37 1.01 9.95
C PRO A 177 -31.58 2.50 9.70
N ALA A 178 -32.22 3.16 10.66
CA ALA A 178 -32.43 4.60 10.67
C ALA A 178 -32.06 5.15 12.05
N ALA A 179 -31.18 6.14 12.06
CA ALA A 179 -30.68 6.77 13.27
C ALA A 179 -31.65 7.86 13.80
N MET A 180 -31.43 8.27 15.05
CA MET A 180 -32.10 9.42 15.67
C MET A 180 -33.63 9.32 15.76
N ALA A 181 -34.18 8.13 16.02
CA ALA A 181 -35.64 7.93 16.03
C ALA A 181 -36.38 8.78 17.09
N LYS A 182 -35.69 9.23 18.16
CA LYS A 182 -36.24 10.19 19.13
C LYS A 182 -36.71 11.51 18.51
N LEU A 183 -36.17 11.91 17.36
CA LEU A 183 -36.67 13.08 16.62
C LEU A 183 -38.09 12.89 16.08
N ALA A 184 -38.56 11.64 15.92
CA ALA A 184 -39.93 11.33 15.52
C ALA A 184 -40.87 11.26 16.73
N HIS A 185 -40.45 10.55 17.79
CA HIS A 185 -41.25 10.33 18.99
C HIS A 185 -40.34 9.99 20.18
N PRO A 186 -40.70 10.36 21.43
CA PRO A 186 -39.87 10.08 22.62
C PRO A 186 -39.52 8.60 22.83
N SER A 187 -40.35 7.67 22.34
CA SER A 187 -40.08 6.22 22.43
C SER A 187 -38.91 5.75 21.56
N GLY A 188 -38.46 6.56 20.60
CA GLY A 188 -37.34 6.26 19.70
C GLY A 188 -37.37 4.86 19.10
N GLU A 189 -36.19 4.24 19.00
CA GLU A 189 -35.99 2.90 18.42
C GLU A 189 -36.65 1.77 19.23
N VAL A 190 -36.92 1.99 20.52
CA VAL A 190 -37.64 1.04 21.39
C VAL A 190 -39.09 0.86 20.95
N GLY A 191 -39.77 1.94 20.54
CA GLY A 191 -41.13 1.85 19.99
C GLY A 191 -41.19 1.06 18.68
N ILE A 192 -40.11 1.09 17.89
CA ILE A 192 -39.97 0.28 16.68
C ILE A 192 -39.79 -1.20 17.05
N ALA A 193 -38.94 -1.49 18.04
CA ALA A 193 -38.68 -2.87 18.49
C ALA A 193 -39.91 -3.54 19.06
N ALA A 194 -40.69 -2.83 19.89
CA ALA A 194 -41.94 -3.33 20.45
C ALA A 194 -42.96 -3.66 19.34
N ALA A 195 -43.12 -2.77 18.35
CA ALA A 195 -43.97 -3.03 17.20
C ALA A 195 -43.51 -4.23 16.35
N CYS A 196 -42.19 -4.39 16.15
CA CYS A 196 -41.63 -5.55 15.45
C CYS A 196 -41.86 -6.87 16.22
N SER A 197 -41.84 -6.82 17.55
CA SER A 197 -42.08 -7.98 18.43
C SER A 197 -43.50 -8.51 18.28
N ASN A 198 -44.50 -7.62 18.16
CA ASN A 198 -45.90 -8.01 17.99
C ASN A 198 -46.17 -8.81 16.70
N LEU A 199 -45.38 -8.55 15.65
CA LEU A 199 -45.50 -9.22 14.36
C LEU A 199 -44.40 -10.25 14.11
N ASN A 200 -43.47 -10.46 15.04
CA ASN A 200 -42.23 -11.24 14.82
C ASN A 200 -41.55 -10.83 13.50
N ALA A 201 -41.27 -9.54 13.39
CA ALA A 201 -40.59 -8.90 12.27
C ALA A 201 -39.09 -8.66 12.60
N LEU A 202 -38.33 -8.32 11.56
CA LEU A 202 -36.91 -8.01 11.66
C LEU A 202 -36.69 -6.50 11.81
N GLN A 203 -35.89 -6.09 12.79
CA GLN A 203 -35.35 -4.74 12.90
C GLN A 203 -33.83 -4.76 12.75
N ILE A 204 -33.30 -3.91 11.87
CA ILE A 204 -31.86 -3.65 11.82
C ILE A 204 -31.60 -2.35 12.59
N ILE A 205 -30.88 -2.44 13.70
CA ILE A 205 -30.59 -1.32 14.59
C ILE A 205 -29.41 -0.51 14.04
N SER A 206 -29.53 0.82 13.99
CA SER A 206 -28.44 1.69 13.56
C SER A 206 -27.33 1.79 14.62
N LYS A 207 -26.06 1.85 14.21
CA LYS A 207 -24.95 2.22 15.12
C LYS A 207 -25.14 3.60 15.76
N ASN A 208 -25.84 4.52 15.08
CA ASN A 208 -26.14 5.86 15.58
C ASN A 208 -27.58 5.96 16.12
N ALA A 209 -28.13 4.88 16.70
CA ALA A 209 -29.43 4.91 17.35
C ALA A 209 -29.45 5.90 18.52
N SER A 210 -30.61 6.53 18.78
CA SER A 210 -30.80 7.47 19.89
C SER A 210 -31.08 6.82 21.25
N ILE A 211 -31.11 5.48 21.28
CA ILE A 211 -31.33 4.62 22.44
C ILE A 211 -30.30 3.49 22.42
N SER A 212 -29.88 3.01 23.60
CA SER A 212 -28.93 1.91 23.73
C SER A 212 -29.44 0.63 23.06
N VAL A 213 -28.54 -0.17 22.48
CA VAL A 213 -28.91 -1.43 21.80
C VAL A 213 -29.55 -2.41 22.78
N ALA A 214 -29.07 -2.45 24.03
CA ALA A 214 -29.61 -3.31 25.08
C ALA A 214 -31.08 -2.99 25.41
N ASP A 215 -31.45 -1.70 25.48
CA ASP A 215 -32.84 -1.29 25.69
C ASP A 215 -33.73 -1.64 24.52
N ILE A 216 -33.24 -1.43 23.29
CA ILE A 216 -33.99 -1.73 22.07
C ILE A 216 -34.33 -3.22 22.01
N VAL A 217 -33.34 -4.11 22.23
CA VAL A 217 -33.61 -5.56 22.17
C VAL A 217 -34.48 -6.05 23.34
N ARG A 218 -34.40 -5.40 24.51
CA ARG A 218 -35.29 -5.72 25.66
C ARG A 218 -36.74 -5.38 25.38
N ALA A 219 -36.99 -4.28 24.66
CA ALA A 219 -38.34 -3.86 24.32
C ALA A 219 -39.03 -4.76 23.29
N GLY A 220 -38.26 -5.48 22.47
CA GLY A 220 -38.79 -6.35 21.42
C GLY A 220 -38.36 -7.81 21.55
N PRO A 221 -38.74 -8.54 22.61
CA PRO A 221 -38.21 -9.88 22.89
C PRO A 221 -38.51 -10.92 21.80
N ASN A 222 -39.60 -10.75 21.03
CA ASN A 222 -39.97 -11.67 19.94
C ASN A 222 -39.51 -11.18 18.56
N ALA A 223 -38.87 -10.00 18.47
CA ALA A 223 -38.35 -9.50 17.21
C ALA A 223 -36.99 -10.15 16.88
N VAL A 224 -36.68 -10.23 15.59
CA VAL A 224 -35.33 -10.58 15.13
C VAL A 224 -34.53 -9.28 15.01
N PHE A 225 -33.27 -9.29 15.46
CA PHE A 225 -32.41 -8.10 15.38
C PHE A 225 -31.15 -8.35 14.55
N GLY A 226 -30.88 -7.43 13.63
CA GLY A 226 -29.55 -7.21 13.05
C GLY A 226 -28.97 -5.90 13.60
N TRP A 227 -27.65 -5.74 13.55
CA TRP A 227 -27.02 -4.48 13.95
C TRP A 227 -26.15 -3.91 12.83
N GLN A 228 -26.39 -2.64 12.51
CA GLN A 228 -25.70 -1.92 11.45
C GLN A 228 -24.36 -1.39 11.94
N LEU A 229 -23.29 -1.69 11.21
CA LEU A 229 -21.93 -1.25 11.47
C LEU A 229 -21.52 -0.12 10.50
N TYR A 230 -20.92 0.93 11.07
CA TYR A 230 -20.03 1.87 10.39
C TYR A 230 -18.62 1.66 10.92
N VAL A 231 -17.64 1.41 10.04
CA VAL A 231 -16.23 1.34 10.48
C VAL A 231 -15.72 2.75 10.66
N LEU A 232 -15.19 3.06 11.84
CA LEU A 232 -14.66 4.38 12.14
C LEU A 232 -13.17 4.47 11.73
N LYS A 233 -12.68 5.71 11.53
CA LYS A 233 -11.24 6.02 11.38
C LYS A 233 -10.40 5.39 12.51
N ASP A 234 -10.90 5.47 13.74
CA ASP A 234 -10.37 4.72 14.87
C ASP A 234 -10.92 3.29 14.86
N THR A 235 -10.13 2.39 14.30
CA THR A 235 -10.46 0.96 14.23
C THR A 235 -10.58 0.32 15.61
N LYS A 236 -9.83 0.77 16.62
CA LYS A 236 -9.92 0.22 17.99
C LYS A 236 -11.23 0.57 18.69
N ALA A 237 -11.77 1.76 18.41
CA ALA A 237 -13.12 2.10 18.88
C ALA A 237 -14.15 1.14 18.27
N THR A 238 -14.03 0.87 16.97
CA THR A 238 -14.92 -0.07 16.27
C THR A 238 -14.80 -1.50 16.83
N GLU A 239 -13.59 -1.97 17.14
CA GLU A 239 -13.34 -3.29 17.75
C GLU A 239 -14.01 -3.43 19.13
N ARG A 240 -13.96 -2.38 19.96
CA ARG A 240 -14.64 -2.34 21.27
C ARG A 240 -16.16 -2.43 21.11
N THR A 241 -16.73 -1.65 20.19
CA THR A 241 -18.18 -1.70 19.91
C THR A 241 -18.59 -3.07 19.39
N LEU A 242 -17.82 -3.68 18.49
CA LEU A 242 -18.10 -5.03 17.99
C LEU A 242 -18.11 -6.07 19.12
N ALA A 243 -17.17 -5.99 20.05
CA ALA A 243 -17.15 -6.88 21.22
C ALA A 243 -18.40 -6.71 22.11
N GLN A 244 -18.86 -5.48 22.32
CA GLN A 244 -20.09 -5.19 23.08
C GLN A 244 -21.33 -5.72 22.37
N ILE A 245 -21.45 -5.52 21.05
CA ILE A 245 -22.61 -5.99 20.26
C ILE A 245 -22.65 -7.51 20.22
N LYS A 246 -21.49 -8.17 20.09
CA LYS A 246 -21.39 -9.63 20.14
C LYS A 246 -21.87 -10.21 21.48
N ALA A 247 -21.74 -9.47 22.58
CA ALA A 247 -22.22 -9.90 23.89
C ALA A 247 -23.77 -9.89 24.02
N ILE A 248 -24.50 -9.34 23.05
CA ILE A 248 -25.96 -9.26 23.04
C ILE A 248 -26.53 -10.42 22.19
N PRO A 249 -27.02 -11.53 22.80
CA PRO A 249 -27.41 -12.74 22.07
C PRO A 249 -28.64 -12.58 21.16
N GLN A 250 -29.40 -11.50 21.33
CA GLN A 250 -30.54 -11.15 20.50
C GLN A 250 -30.09 -10.64 19.11
N ILE A 251 -28.88 -10.09 18.98
CA ILE A 251 -28.33 -9.66 17.69
C ILE A 251 -27.87 -10.90 16.91
N LYS A 252 -28.45 -11.11 15.72
CA LYS A 252 -28.26 -12.32 14.91
C LYS A 252 -27.23 -12.17 13.79
N PHE A 253 -26.97 -10.96 13.33
CA PHE A 253 -26.02 -10.68 12.24
C PHE A 253 -25.59 -9.21 12.23
N ILE A 254 -24.46 -8.94 11.58
CA ILE A 254 -23.87 -7.61 11.42
C ILE A 254 -24.13 -7.10 10.00
N VAL A 255 -24.57 -5.85 9.87
CA VAL A 255 -24.88 -5.19 8.60
C VAL A 255 -23.83 -4.10 8.33
N LEU A 256 -22.80 -4.42 7.57
CA LEU A 256 -21.74 -3.48 7.20
C LEU A 256 -22.25 -2.51 6.12
N THR A 257 -22.29 -1.22 6.43
CA THR A 257 -22.77 -0.18 5.50
C THR A 257 -21.63 0.38 4.67
N LEU A 258 -21.74 0.24 3.34
CA LEU A 258 -20.72 0.59 2.35
C LEU A 258 -21.11 1.77 1.45
N ASP A 259 -22.39 2.13 1.40
CA ASP A 259 -22.93 3.19 0.52
C ASP A 259 -22.71 4.62 1.05
N ALA A 260 -22.02 4.81 2.18
CA ALA A 260 -21.78 6.13 2.76
C ALA A 260 -20.34 6.31 3.29
N PRO A 261 -19.29 6.14 2.45
CA PRO A 261 -17.91 6.47 2.83
C PRO A 261 -17.70 7.98 2.98
N PHE A 262 -18.51 8.74 2.23
CA PHE A 262 -18.62 10.19 2.36
C PHE A 262 -20.07 10.57 2.65
N PRO A 263 -20.28 11.65 3.41
CA PRO A 263 -21.62 12.15 3.68
C PRO A 263 -22.27 12.69 2.40
N GLY A 264 -23.47 12.21 2.07
CA GLY A 264 -24.29 12.78 1.00
C GLY A 264 -24.73 14.21 1.33
N LYS A 265 -24.68 15.10 0.33
CA LYS A 265 -25.05 16.52 0.46
C LYS A 265 -26.57 16.70 0.52
N ARG A 266 -27.13 16.73 1.71
CA ARG A 266 -28.58 16.84 1.93
C ARG A 266 -28.97 18.28 2.20
N GLU A 267 -29.28 19.02 1.14
CA GLU A 267 -29.40 20.49 1.20
C GLU A 267 -30.39 21.00 2.26
N ALA A 268 -31.54 20.33 2.44
CA ALA A 268 -32.52 20.70 3.46
C ALA A 268 -31.98 20.55 4.90
N ASP A 269 -31.16 19.52 5.15
CA ASP A 269 -30.51 19.27 6.44
C ASP A 269 -29.30 20.19 6.64
N GLU A 270 -28.55 20.45 5.58
CA GLU A 270 -27.41 21.38 5.61
C GLU A 270 -27.85 22.81 5.90
N ARG A 271 -29.04 23.25 5.45
CA ARG A 271 -29.56 24.58 5.83
C ARG A 271 -29.78 24.70 7.35
N TYR A 272 -30.24 23.63 8.00
CA TYR A 272 -30.37 23.59 9.47
C TYR A 272 -29.01 23.48 10.15
N LYS A 273 -28.10 22.64 9.65
CA LYS A 273 -26.75 22.51 10.19
C LYS A 273 -25.91 23.77 9.99
N ALA A 274 -26.04 24.47 8.88
CA ALA A 274 -25.34 25.73 8.62
C ALA A 274 -25.80 26.82 9.58
N ALA A 275 -27.10 26.84 9.95
CA ALA A 275 -27.59 27.69 11.03
C ALA A 275 -26.96 27.29 12.38
N GLU A 276 -26.87 26.00 12.71
CA GLU A 276 -26.21 25.52 13.94
C GLU A 276 -24.68 25.78 13.95
N VAL A 277 -24.01 25.69 12.79
CA VAL A 277 -22.57 25.96 12.62
C VAL A 277 -22.26 27.45 12.68
N ALA A 278 -23.13 28.30 12.12
CA ALA A 278 -23.08 29.75 12.29
C ALA A 278 -23.30 30.16 13.76
N GLU A 279 -24.06 29.36 14.52
CA GLU A 279 -24.20 29.45 15.97
C GLU A 279 -23.06 28.75 16.76
N GLY A 280 -22.03 28.22 16.07
CA GLY A 280 -20.77 27.75 16.64
C GLY A 280 -20.56 26.23 16.74
N ALA A 281 -21.48 25.39 16.23
CA ALA A 281 -21.27 23.95 16.16
C ALA A 281 -20.21 23.56 15.10
N PRO A 282 -19.34 22.55 15.31
CA PRO A 282 -18.40 22.04 14.35
C PRO A 282 -19.13 21.22 13.28
N PRO A 283 -18.48 21.03 12.12
CA PRO A 283 -18.99 20.13 11.10
C PRO A 283 -18.99 18.68 11.62
N GLN A 284 -20.17 18.07 11.72
CA GLN A 284 -20.30 16.64 12.03
C GLN A 284 -19.79 15.80 10.85
N VAL A 285 -18.76 14.99 11.09
CA VAL A 285 -18.27 13.98 10.15
C VAL A 285 -19.05 12.69 10.38
N TRP A 286 -19.79 12.23 9.37
CA TRP A 286 -20.56 10.99 9.40
C TRP A 286 -20.23 10.15 8.17
N GLY A 287 -20.16 8.83 8.35
CA GLY A 287 -19.85 7.88 7.28
C GLY A 287 -19.07 6.67 7.78
N THR A 288 -18.94 5.66 6.92
CA THR A 288 -17.97 4.58 7.09
C THR A 288 -16.60 5.08 6.65
N GLU A 289 -15.52 4.47 7.14
CA GLU A 289 -14.15 4.79 6.70
C GLU A 289 -14.03 4.72 5.15
N SER A 290 -13.43 5.72 4.53
CA SER A 290 -13.30 5.78 3.07
C SER A 290 -12.26 4.80 2.51
N ALA A 291 -11.29 4.38 3.33
CA ALA A 291 -10.25 3.44 2.95
C ALA A 291 -10.62 1.95 3.10
N LEU A 292 -11.92 1.62 3.20
CA LEU A 292 -12.36 0.23 3.27
C LEU A 292 -12.21 -0.47 1.92
N THR A 293 -11.55 -1.61 1.91
CA THR A 293 -11.45 -2.50 0.75
C THR A 293 -11.96 -3.90 1.09
N TRP A 294 -12.45 -4.64 0.08
CA TRP A 294 -13.06 -5.96 0.25
C TRP A 294 -12.25 -6.90 1.16
N HIS A 295 -11.00 -7.18 0.77
CA HIS A 295 -10.17 -8.17 1.48
C HIS A 295 -9.74 -7.68 2.87
N LYS A 296 -9.24 -6.45 2.99
CA LYS A 296 -8.77 -5.88 4.26
C LYS A 296 -9.90 -5.85 5.28
N THR A 297 -11.06 -5.33 4.87
CA THR A 297 -12.19 -5.09 5.77
C THR A 297 -12.83 -6.40 6.21
N LEU A 298 -13.12 -7.31 5.28
CA LEU A 298 -13.79 -8.57 5.63
C LEU A 298 -12.88 -9.50 6.41
N THR A 299 -11.58 -9.56 6.10
CA THR A 299 -10.62 -10.32 6.90
C THR A 299 -10.54 -9.77 8.32
N TRP A 300 -10.43 -8.44 8.48
CA TRP A 300 -10.41 -7.81 9.80
C TRP A 300 -11.71 -8.05 10.57
N LEU A 301 -12.87 -7.95 9.92
CA LEU A 301 -14.16 -8.17 10.58
C LEU A 301 -14.30 -9.61 11.08
N CYS A 302 -13.85 -10.60 10.31
CA CYS A 302 -13.84 -12.01 10.71
C CYS A 302 -12.93 -12.31 11.92
N LEU A 303 -11.93 -11.46 12.20
CA LEU A 303 -11.11 -11.60 13.42
C LEU A 303 -11.84 -11.14 14.68
N HIS A 304 -12.87 -10.29 14.54
CA HIS A 304 -13.53 -9.62 15.66
C HIS A 304 -14.97 -10.06 15.88
N THR A 305 -15.60 -10.72 14.90
CA THR A 305 -16.93 -11.31 15.04
C THR A 305 -17.08 -12.59 14.24
N ASP A 306 -17.88 -13.50 14.79
CA ASP A 306 -18.34 -14.76 14.19
C ASP A 306 -19.80 -14.68 13.73
N LEU A 307 -20.47 -13.54 13.95
CA LEU A 307 -21.82 -13.30 13.46
C LEU A 307 -21.82 -13.22 11.92
N PRO A 308 -22.88 -13.72 11.24
CA PRO A 308 -23.04 -13.55 9.80
C PRO A 308 -22.92 -12.08 9.37
N ILE A 309 -22.21 -11.84 8.26
CA ILE A 309 -22.04 -10.50 7.70
C ILE A 309 -23.03 -10.29 6.56
N VAL A 310 -23.66 -9.12 6.56
CA VAL A 310 -24.53 -8.61 5.51
C VAL A 310 -23.94 -7.31 4.97
N LEU A 311 -23.73 -7.21 3.66
CA LEU A 311 -23.22 -5.99 3.05
C LEU A 311 -24.37 -5.11 2.60
N LYS A 312 -24.51 -3.92 3.20
CA LYS A 312 -25.52 -2.93 2.83
C LYS A 312 -24.92 -1.86 1.95
N GLY A 313 -25.61 -1.53 0.87
CA GLY A 313 -25.20 -0.46 -0.04
C GLY A 313 -24.67 -0.95 -1.38
N ILE A 314 -24.96 -2.21 -1.73
CA ILE A 314 -24.59 -2.79 -3.01
C ILE A 314 -25.47 -2.14 -4.09
N GLN A 315 -24.82 -1.52 -5.08
CA GLN A 315 -25.48 -0.71 -6.12
C GLN A 315 -25.18 -1.21 -7.54
N THR A 316 -24.42 -2.31 -7.67
CA THR A 316 -24.03 -2.92 -8.95
C THR A 316 -24.07 -4.45 -8.85
N HIS A 317 -24.16 -5.13 -9.99
CA HIS A 317 -24.17 -6.61 -10.03
C HIS A 317 -22.76 -7.20 -9.86
N GLU A 318 -21.72 -6.43 -10.20
CA GLU A 318 -20.32 -6.78 -10.03
C GLU A 318 -19.97 -6.87 -8.55
N ASP A 319 -20.39 -5.89 -7.74
CA ASP A 319 -20.20 -5.92 -6.29
C ASP A 319 -21.02 -7.05 -5.64
N ALA A 320 -22.22 -7.34 -6.17
CA ALA A 320 -23.02 -8.47 -5.72
C ALA A 320 -22.32 -9.81 -6.01
N TYR A 321 -21.66 -9.95 -7.16
CA TYR A 321 -20.84 -11.12 -7.47
C TYR A 321 -19.59 -11.18 -6.59
N ALA A 322 -18.88 -10.07 -6.39
CA ALA A 322 -17.73 -9.99 -5.50
C ALA A 322 -18.06 -10.46 -4.07
N ALA A 323 -19.23 -10.11 -3.56
CA ALA A 323 -19.70 -10.54 -2.24
C ALA A 323 -19.76 -12.07 -2.09
N THR A 324 -20.02 -12.82 -3.17
CA THR A 324 -20.11 -14.29 -3.12
C THR A 324 -18.76 -14.96 -2.84
N LYS A 325 -17.66 -14.26 -3.09
CA LYS A 325 -16.29 -14.76 -2.92
C LYS A 325 -15.87 -14.84 -1.45
N PHE A 326 -16.65 -14.25 -0.53
CA PHE A 326 -16.30 -14.18 0.89
C PHE A 326 -17.23 -15.06 1.73
N PRO A 327 -16.75 -16.20 2.29
CA PRO A 327 -17.59 -17.14 3.01
C PRO A 327 -18.34 -16.57 4.22
N ALA A 328 -17.81 -15.51 4.83
CA ALA A 328 -18.41 -14.84 5.98
C ALA A 328 -19.63 -13.97 5.61
N VAL A 329 -19.75 -13.58 4.34
CA VAL A 329 -20.90 -12.83 3.82
C VAL A 329 -22.04 -13.80 3.55
N LYS A 330 -23.19 -13.59 4.18
CA LYS A 330 -24.39 -14.44 4.04
C LYS A 330 -25.56 -13.73 3.35
N GLY A 331 -25.48 -12.41 3.20
CA GLY A 331 -26.48 -11.65 2.48
C GLY A 331 -25.97 -10.28 2.04
N ILE A 332 -26.74 -9.66 1.17
CA ILE A 332 -26.51 -8.30 0.68
C ILE A 332 -27.82 -7.51 0.76
N ILE A 333 -27.73 -6.21 1.05
CA ILE A 333 -28.85 -5.27 0.94
C ILE A 333 -28.56 -4.35 -0.24
N LEU A 334 -29.35 -4.51 -1.32
CA LEU A 334 -29.36 -3.59 -2.44
C LEU A 334 -30.00 -2.29 -1.96
N SER A 335 -29.19 -1.23 -1.91
CA SER A 335 -29.55 0.03 -1.27
C SER A 335 -28.65 1.14 -1.81
N ASN A 336 -29.21 2.32 -2.02
CA ASN A 336 -28.48 3.58 -2.23
C ASN A 336 -28.74 4.53 -1.05
N HIS A 337 -28.81 3.95 0.16
CA HIS A 337 -29.13 4.63 1.40
C HIS A 337 -30.49 5.37 1.39
N GLY A 338 -31.45 4.88 0.60
CA GLY A 338 -32.74 5.56 0.40
C GLY A 338 -32.63 6.90 -0.33
N GLY A 339 -31.65 7.04 -1.22
CA GLY A 339 -31.33 8.25 -1.98
C GLY A 339 -30.66 9.34 -1.13
N ARG A 340 -29.86 8.95 -0.13
CA ARG A 340 -29.19 9.87 0.83
C ARG A 340 -27.66 9.84 0.74
N ALA A 341 -27.12 9.09 -0.21
CA ALA A 341 -25.70 8.93 -0.45
C ALA A 341 -25.32 9.62 -1.75
N LEU A 342 -25.15 8.87 -2.85
CA LEU A 342 -24.93 9.38 -4.20
C LEU A 342 -26.28 9.56 -4.92
N ASP A 343 -26.48 10.72 -5.56
CA ASP A 343 -27.63 10.94 -6.43
C ASP A 343 -27.36 10.49 -7.89
N THR A 344 -28.41 10.39 -8.71
CA THR A 344 -28.39 9.86 -10.08
C THR A 344 -27.94 8.39 -10.21
N THR A 345 -28.21 7.56 -9.20
CA THR A 345 -27.83 6.12 -9.20
C THR A 345 -28.96 5.20 -9.67
N ASN A 346 -28.60 3.98 -10.06
CA ASN A 346 -29.56 2.91 -10.30
C ASN A 346 -30.40 2.62 -9.05
N THR A 347 -31.68 2.30 -9.26
CA THR A 347 -32.55 1.87 -8.16
C THR A 347 -32.20 0.44 -7.72
N PRO A 348 -32.41 0.07 -6.45
CA PRO A 348 -32.17 -1.29 -5.96
C PRO A 348 -32.90 -2.39 -6.75
N ILE A 349 -34.04 -2.06 -7.36
CA ILE A 349 -34.77 -2.98 -8.24
C ILE A 349 -34.07 -3.15 -9.59
N GLN A 350 -33.50 -2.10 -10.17
CA GLN A 350 -32.68 -2.24 -11.38
C GLN A 350 -31.45 -3.11 -11.11
N VAL A 351 -30.75 -2.89 -9.98
CA VAL A 351 -29.61 -3.73 -9.57
C VAL A 351 -30.03 -5.18 -9.36
N LEU A 352 -31.21 -5.43 -8.79
CA LEU A 352 -31.75 -6.79 -8.67
C LEU A 352 -31.96 -7.44 -10.04
N LEU A 353 -32.45 -6.69 -11.03
CA LEU A 353 -32.61 -7.19 -12.40
C LEU A 353 -31.25 -7.43 -13.09
N GLU A 354 -30.26 -6.56 -12.86
CA GLU A 354 -28.88 -6.75 -13.34
C GLU A 354 -28.28 -8.06 -12.80
N ILE A 355 -28.39 -8.30 -11.48
CA ILE A 355 -27.90 -9.53 -10.86
C ILE A 355 -28.51 -10.76 -11.53
N ARG A 356 -29.82 -10.73 -11.82
CA ARG A 356 -30.48 -11.84 -12.51
C ARG A 356 -29.99 -12.03 -13.95
N LYS A 357 -29.70 -10.94 -14.66
CA LYS A 357 -29.25 -10.96 -16.06
C LYS A 357 -27.80 -11.44 -16.16
N PHE A 358 -26.92 -10.94 -15.32
CA PHE A 358 -25.46 -11.10 -15.48
C PHE A 358 -24.82 -12.11 -14.52
N CYS A 359 -25.30 -12.22 -13.28
CA CYS A 359 -24.73 -13.11 -12.27
C CYS A 359 -25.81 -13.87 -11.47
N PRO A 360 -26.70 -14.64 -12.13
CA PRO A 360 -27.84 -15.30 -11.49
C PRO A 360 -27.46 -16.26 -10.35
N GLN A 361 -26.22 -16.76 -10.35
CA GLN A 361 -25.66 -17.58 -9.28
C GLN A 361 -25.69 -16.90 -7.90
N VAL A 362 -25.65 -15.56 -7.83
CA VAL A 362 -25.68 -14.80 -6.58
C VAL A 362 -26.97 -15.10 -5.80
N VAL A 363 -28.12 -15.22 -6.49
CA VAL A 363 -29.43 -15.49 -5.89
C VAL A 363 -29.47 -16.85 -5.15
N GLY A 364 -28.63 -17.80 -5.55
CA GLY A 364 -28.51 -19.11 -4.91
C GLY A 364 -27.48 -19.16 -3.77
N GLN A 365 -26.55 -18.20 -3.70
CA GLN A 365 -25.43 -18.22 -2.75
C GLN A 365 -25.60 -17.24 -1.58
N LEU A 366 -26.24 -16.09 -1.83
CA LEU A 366 -26.46 -15.03 -0.84
C LEU A 366 -27.95 -14.70 -0.74
N GLU A 367 -28.41 -14.37 0.47
CA GLU A 367 -29.75 -13.80 0.62
C GLU A 367 -29.75 -12.31 0.21
N ILE A 368 -30.53 -11.97 -0.81
CA ILE A 368 -30.64 -10.62 -1.33
C ILE A 368 -31.81 -9.90 -0.66
N LEU A 369 -31.52 -8.85 0.10
CA LEU A 369 -32.50 -7.93 0.66
C LEU A 369 -32.51 -6.64 -0.17
N VAL A 370 -33.63 -5.92 -0.17
CA VAL A 370 -33.73 -4.64 -0.89
C VAL A 370 -34.39 -3.59 0.00
N ASP A 371 -33.97 -2.33 -0.09
CA ASP A 371 -34.68 -1.21 0.55
C ASP A 371 -34.83 -0.02 -0.42
N GLY A 372 -35.54 1.01 0.02
CA GLY A 372 -35.71 2.26 -0.74
C GLY A 372 -37.04 2.38 -1.48
N GLY A 373 -37.78 3.46 -1.20
CA GLY A 373 -38.97 3.85 -1.98
C GLY A 373 -40.25 3.02 -1.82
N VAL A 374 -40.22 1.93 -1.04
CA VAL A 374 -41.34 1.01 -0.83
C VAL A 374 -42.48 1.67 -0.06
N LYS A 375 -43.71 1.66 -0.62
CA LYS A 375 -44.90 2.27 0.02
C LYS A 375 -46.16 1.41 -0.04
N ARG A 376 -46.18 0.32 -0.82
CA ARG A 376 -47.32 -0.59 -0.96
C ARG A 376 -46.92 -2.05 -0.73
N GLY A 377 -47.87 -2.86 -0.26
CA GLY A 377 -47.72 -4.31 -0.20
C GLY A 377 -47.46 -4.92 -1.58
N SER A 378 -48.00 -4.33 -2.65
CA SER A 378 -47.67 -4.74 -4.02
C SER A 378 -46.20 -4.53 -4.38
N ASP A 379 -45.55 -3.49 -3.83
CA ASP A 379 -44.13 -3.22 -4.07
C ASP A 379 -43.28 -4.32 -3.43
N VAL A 380 -43.67 -4.74 -2.21
CA VAL A 380 -43.08 -5.87 -1.50
C VAL A 380 -43.20 -7.14 -2.34
N ILE A 381 -44.40 -7.47 -2.83
CA ILE A 381 -44.62 -8.66 -3.65
C ILE A 381 -43.83 -8.63 -4.96
N LYS A 382 -43.72 -7.46 -5.62
CA LYS A 382 -42.90 -7.30 -6.84
C LYS A 382 -41.43 -7.60 -6.57
N ALA A 383 -40.85 -7.01 -5.52
CA ALA A 383 -39.46 -7.25 -5.15
C ALA A 383 -39.19 -8.73 -4.81
N LEU A 384 -40.09 -9.36 -4.03
CA LEU A 384 -39.98 -10.79 -3.69
C LEU A 384 -40.08 -11.69 -4.91
N ALA A 385 -41.00 -11.39 -5.84
CA ALA A 385 -41.13 -12.13 -7.10
C ALA A 385 -39.88 -12.05 -7.97
N LEU A 386 -39.18 -10.90 -7.96
CA LEU A 386 -37.91 -10.72 -8.66
C LEU A 386 -36.74 -11.44 -7.98
N GLY A 387 -36.88 -11.88 -6.73
CA GLY A 387 -35.86 -12.69 -6.04
C GLY A 387 -35.26 -12.06 -4.79
N ALA A 388 -35.81 -10.93 -4.31
CA ALA A 388 -35.50 -10.46 -2.97
C ALA A 388 -36.05 -11.46 -1.92
N LYS A 389 -35.33 -11.62 -0.82
CA LYS A 389 -35.71 -12.43 0.34
C LYS A 389 -36.52 -11.63 1.37
N GLY A 390 -36.30 -10.32 1.41
CA GLY A 390 -36.98 -9.40 2.30
C GLY A 390 -36.84 -7.95 1.83
N VAL A 391 -37.80 -7.11 2.24
CA VAL A 391 -37.96 -5.74 1.77
C VAL A 391 -37.93 -4.75 2.94
N GLY A 392 -37.07 -3.74 2.84
CA GLY A 392 -36.72 -2.84 3.92
C GLY A 392 -37.53 -1.54 3.94
N LEU A 393 -37.91 -1.11 5.14
CA LEU A 393 -38.60 0.16 5.40
C LEU A 393 -37.74 1.06 6.29
N GLY A 394 -37.36 2.24 5.79
CA GLY A 394 -36.71 3.29 6.59
C GLY A 394 -37.72 4.37 7.00
N ARG A 395 -37.95 5.33 6.10
CA ARG A 395 -38.83 6.49 6.35
C ARG A 395 -40.25 6.10 6.78
N ALA A 396 -40.84 5.07 6.19
CA ALA A 396 -42.20 4.63 6.54
C ALA A 396 -42.34 4.23 8.02
N ALA A 397 -41.30 3.61 8.60
CA ALA A 397 -41.29 3.27 10.01
C ALA A 397 -41.17 4.52 10.89
N LEU A 398 -40.27 5.45 10.54
CA LEU A 398 -40.11 6.73 11.25
C LEU A 398 -41.37 7.61 11.18
N TYR A 399 -42.09 7.60 10.05
CA TYR A 399 -43.36 8.30 9.91
C TYR A 399 -44.46 7.66 10.75
N GLY A 400 -44.53 6.32 10.78
CA GLY A 400 -45.41 5.60 11.70
C GLY A 400 -45.13 5.99 13.16
N LEU A 401 -43.85 5.99 13.53
CA LEU A 401 -43.40 6.38 14.87
C LEU A 401 -43.82 7.83 15.22
N ALA A 402 -43.69 8.77 14.28
CA ALA A 402 -44.09 10.17 14.48
C ALA A 402 -45.61 10.36 14.66
N VAL A 403 -46.42 9.51 14.02
CA VAL A 403 -47.89 9.62 14.08
C VAL A 403 -48.46 8.94 15.33
N GLY A 404 -47.91 7.81 15.76
CA GLY A 404 -48.53 6.98 16.79
C GLY A 404 -47.59 6.26 17.74
N GLY A 405 -46.31 6.60 17.77
CA GLY A 405 -45.32 5.82 18.53
C GLY A 405 -45.28 4.37 18.04
N GLU A 406 -45.24 3.42 18.98
CA GLU A 406 -45.30 1.98 18.69
C GLU A 406 -46.51 1.59 17.82
N GLU A 407 -47.72 2.04 18.19
CA GLU A 407 -48.96 1.72 17.48
C GLU A 407 -48.94 2.21 16.02
N GLY A 408 -48.29 3.33 15.76
CA GLY A 408 -48.12 3.85 14.41
C GLY A 408 -47.17 2.99 13.55
N VAL A 409 -46.08 2.50 14.14
CA VAL A 409 -45.16 1.56 13.46
C VAL A 409 -45.85 0.22 13.20
N HIS A 410 -46.54 -0.30 14.21
CA HIS A 410 -47.34 -1.53 14.10
C HIS A 410 -48.38 -1.39 12.99
N ARG A 411 -49.11 -0.26 12.94
CA ARG A 411 -50.09 0.01 11.88
C ARG A 411 -49.45 0.07 10.49
N SER A 412 -48.28 0.69 10.33
CA SER A 412 -47.56 0.70 9.05
C SER A 412 -47.22 -0.70 8.56
N LEU A 413 -46.71 -1.57 9.46
CA LEU A 413 -46.41 -2.96 9.13
C LEU A 413 -47.68 -3.76 8.80
N GLN A 414 -48.75 -3.55 9.57
CA GLN A 414 -50.04 -4.20 9.34
C GLN A 414 -50.64 -3.83 7.98
N ILE A 415 -50.65 -2.54 7.61
CA ILE A 415 -51.14 -2.08 6.30
C ILE A 415 -50.40 -2.80 5.17
N LEU A 416 -49.07 -2.85 5.23
CA LEU A 416 -48.28 -3.50 4.19
C LEU A 416 -48.46 -5.02 4.18
N ALA A 417 -48.65 -5.65 5.34
CA ALA A 417 -48.97 -7.07 5.43
C ALA A 417 -50.33 -7.39 4.79
N ASP A 418 -51.37 -6.61 5.10
CA ASP A 418 -52.72 -6.79 4.55
C ASP A 418 -52.75 -6.55 3.04
N GLU A 419 -52.08 -5.50 2.57
CA GLU A 419 -51.92 -5.22 1.14
C GLU A 419 -51.13 -6.34 0.44
N ALA A 420 -50.09 -6.89 1.06
CA ALA A 420 -49.29 -7.98 0.50
C ALA A 420 -50.07 -9.29 0.42
N VAL A 421 -50.81 -9.67 1.46
CA VAL A 421 -51.71 -10.84 1.45
C VAL A 421 -52.76 -10.71 0.36
N THR A 422 -53.40 -9.54 0.27
CA THR A 422 -54.42 -9.26 -0.75
C THR A 422 -53.82 -9.36 -2.15
N THR A 423 -52.65 -8.74 -2.36
CA THR A 423 -51.92 -8.79 -3.63
C THR A 423 -51.60 -10.24 -4.01
N MET A 424 -51.07 -11.04 -3.08
CA MET A 424 -50.74 -12.44 -3.32
C MET A 424 -51.96 -13.30 -3.68
N ARG A 425 -53.07 -13.12 -2.97
CA ARG A 425 -54.34 -13.80 -3.27
C ARG A 425 -54.81 -13.47 -4.69
N LEU A 426 -54.81 -12.19 -5.06
CA LEU A 426 -55.20 -11.75 -6.39
C LEU A 426 -54.19 -12.17 -7.49
N LEU A 427 -52.93 -12.35 -7.12
CA LEU A 427 -51.88 -12.85 -8.01
C LEU A 427 -51.99 -14.36 -8.27
N GLY A 428 -52.75 -15.09 -7.44
CA GLY A 428 -52.85 -16.54 -7.47
C GLY A 428 -51.69 -17.25 -6.76
N VAL A 429 -51.19 -16.69 -5.66
CA VAL A 429 -50.06 -17.22 -4.89
C VAL A 429 -50.41 -17.31 -3.41
N SER A 430 -50.31 -18.51 -2.83
CA SER A 430 -50.64 -18.77 -1.41
C SER A 430 -49.46 -18.64 -0.43
N SER A 431 -48.22 -18.54 -0.92
CA SER A 431 -47.03 -18.36 -0.07
C SER A 431 -45.95 -17.54 -0.76
N VAL A 432 -45.27 -16.67 -0.01
CA VAL A 432 -44.15 -15.86 -0.52
C VAL A 432 -43.03 -16.73 -1.11
N ARG A 433 -42.90 -17.98 -0.65
CA ARG A 433 -41.93 -18.96 -1.18
C ARG A 433 -42.25 -19.41 -2.61
N ASN A 434 -43.48 -19.23 -3.06
CA ASN A 434 -43.95 -19.60 -4.39
C ASN A 434 -43.87 -18.42 -5.38
N LEU A 435 -43.48 -17.23 -4.92
CA LEU A 435 -43.26 -16.10 -5.80
C LEU A 435 -42.06 -16.37 -6.73
N ARG A 436 -42.21 -15.95 -7.98
CA ARG A 436 -41.28 -16.22 -9.09
C ARG A 436 -41.32 -15.04 -10.06
N PRO A 437 -40.26 -14.81 -10.84
CA PRO A 437 -40.18 -13.65 -11.74
C PRO A 437 -41.33 -13.58 -12.76
N TYR A 438 -41.84 -14.73 -13.21
CA TYR A 438 -42.95 -14.77 -14.17
C TYR A 438 -44.27 -14.20 -13.63
N HIS A 439 -44.41 -14.01 -12.30
CA HIS A 439 -45.56 -13.30 -11.70
C HIS A 439 -45.48 -11.79 -11.89
N THR A 440 -44.38 -11.28 -12.47
CA THR A 440 -44.20 -9.88 -12.82
C THR A 440 -43.95 -9.74 -14.32
N ALA A 441 -44.30 -8.58 -14.88
CA ALA A 441 -43.84 -8.15 -16.19
C ALA A 441 -42.86 -6.98 -15.98
N ALA A 442 -41.57 -7.31 -15.98
CA ALA A 442 -40.46 -6.36 -15.79
C ALA A 442 -39.60 -6.21 -17.06
N GLN A 443 -39.99 -6.83 -18.19
CA GLN A 443 -39.22 -6.84 -19.43
C GLN A 443 -39.00 -5.43 -20.00
N ALA A 444 -39.97 -4.53 -19.79
CA ALA A 444 -39.84 -3.12 -20.19
C ALA A 444 -38.73 -2.38 -19.43
N LEU A 445 -38.23 -2.92 -18.32
CA LEU A 445 -37.09 -2.38 -17.60
C LEU A 445 -35.75 -2.96 -18.07
N GLU A 446 -35.76 -4.06 -18.82
CA GLU A 446 -34.53 -4.69 -19.32
C GLU A 446 -33.80 -3.82 -20.34
N CYS A 447 -34.49 -2.89 -21.02
CA CYS A 447 -33.87 -1.93 -21.94
C CYS A 447 -33.04 -0.84 -21.23
N PHE A 448 -33.25 -0.64 -19.92
CA PHE A 448 -32.44 0.26 -19.09
C PHE A 448 -31.27 -0.46 -18.43
N ILE A 449 -31.20 -1.78 -18.56
CA ILE A 449 -30.06 -2.58 -18.11
C ILE A 449 -29.06 -2.58 -19.26
N MET A 450 -27.81 -2.20 -18.99
CA MET A 450 -26.75 -2.22 -19.99
C MET A 450 -26.72 -3.58 -20.74
N ASP A 451 -26.25 -3.59 -21.98
CA ASP A 451 -25.89 -4.85 -22.62
C ASP A 451 -24.54 -5.31 -22.09
N LYS A 452 -24.37 -6.63 -21.97
CA LYS A 452 -23.12 -7.20 -21.47
C LYS A 452 -21.99 -6.69 -22.37
N ALA A 453 -21.07 -5.90 -21.82
CA ALA A 453 -19.91 -5.45 -22.57
C ALA A 453 -19.19 -6.70 -23.11
N LYS A 454 -18.76 -6.66 -24.39
CA LYS A 454 -18.00 -7.77 -25.00
C LYS A 454 -16.65 -8.02 -24.31
N ASP A 455 -16.24 -7.11 -23.44
CA ASP A 455 -15.03 -7.17 -22.65
C ASP A 455 -15.43 -7.18 -21.17
N ASP A 456 -15.52 -8.36 -20.57
CA ASP A 456 -15.85 -8.62 -19.15
C ASP A 456 -14.69 -8.14 -18.24
N SER A 457 -14.08 -7.00 -18.53
CA SER A 457 -12.91 -6.44 -17.83
C SER A 457 -13.15 -6.23 -16.34
N ILE A 458 -14.37 -5.87 -15.91
CA ILE A 458 -14.72 -5.66 -14.50
C ILE A 458 -14.95 -6.99 -13.75
N LEU A 459 -15.65 -7.96 -14.35
CA LEU A 459 -15.74 -9.31 -13.78
C LEU A 459 -14.37 -10.00 -13.76
N ASN A 460 -13.55 -9.77 -14.79
CA ASN A 460 -12.16 -10.17 -14.81
C ASN A 460 -11.34 -9.41 -13.76
N GLU A 461 -11.61 -8.15 -13.44
CA GLU A 461 -10.96 -7.42 -12.33
C GLU A 461 -11.35 -7.99 -10.95
N VAL A 462 -12.62 -8.40 -10.78
CA VAL A 462 -13.12 -9.06 -9.57
C VAL A 462 -12.59 -10.50 -9.44
N GLU A 463 -12.50 -11.25 -10.53
CA GLU A 463 -11.82 -12.56 -10.57
C GLU A 463 -10.30 -12.43 -10.43
N ASN A 464 -9.72 -11.31 -10.89
CA ASN A 464 -8.33 -10.94 -10.65
C ASN A 464 -8.08 -10.36 -9.25
N MET A 465 -9.12 -10.12 -8.45
CA MET A 465 -9.01 -9.68 -7.05
C MET A 465 -8.64 -10.83 -6.11
N GLU A 466 -8.57 -12.04 -6.64
CA GLU A 466 -8.25 -13.31 -5.96
C GLU A 466 -6.73 -13.58 -5.85
N SER A 467 -5.89 -12.54 -5.80
CA SER A 467 -4.53 -12.73 -6.33
C SER A 467 -3.39 -11.89 -5.74
N ILE A 468 -3.24 -11.89 -4.42
CA ILE A 468 -1.96 -11.49 -3.82
C ILE A 468 -1.08 -12.73 -3.55
N GLU A 469 -1.69 -13.91 -3.38
CA GLU A 469 -0.99 -15.19 -3.60
C GLU A 469 -0.87 -15.52 -5.11
N ASN A 470 -1.90 -15.22 -5.91
CA ASN A 470 -1.83 -15.40 -7.38
C ASN A 470 -0.93 -14.38 -8.10
N SER A 471 -0.38 -13.29 -7.55
CA SER A 471 0.55 -12.43 -8.33
C SER A 471 1.85 -13.18 -8.66
N MET A 472 2.41 -13.86 -7.66
CA MET A 472 3.56 -14.75 -7.81
C MET A 472 3.23 -15.96 -8.69
N GLU A 473 2.00 -16.49 -8.58
CA GLU A 473 1.54 -17.57 -9.46
C GLU A 473 1.27 -17.06 -10.89
N THR A 474 0.78 -15.85 -11.09
CA THR A 474 0.40 -15.26 -12.38
C THR A 474 1.63 -14.89 -13.19
N TYR A 475 2.64 -14.23 -12.61
CA TYR A 475 3.90 -14.00 -13.31
C TYR A 475 4.60 -15.33 -13.65
N ALA A 476 4.67 -16.26 -12.68
CA ALA A 476 5.28 -17.57 -12.91
C ALA A 476 4.52 -18.40 -13.97
N ASN A 477 3.19 -18.35 -13.98
CA ASN A 477 2.31 -19.03 -14.92
C ASN A 477 2.39 -18.41 -16.33
N ILE A 478 2.40 -17.08 -16.44
CA ILE A 478 2.62 -16.38 -17.71
C ILE A 478 4.00 -16.73 -18.25
N MET A 479 5.05 -16.69 -17.41
CA MET A 479 6.40 -17.06 -17.84
C MET A 479 6.57 -18.55 -18.14
N ALA A 480 5.67 -19.41 -17.65
CA ALA A 480 5.64 -20.83 -18.00
C ALA A 480 4.94 -21.07 -19.34
N LYS A 481 3.81 -20.38 -19.62
CA LYS A 481 2.98 -20.60 -20.81
C LYS A 481 3.33 -19.70 -22.01
N HIS A 482 3.64 -18.43 -21.75
CA HIS A 482 3.85 -17.37 -22.74
C HIS A 482 5.21 -16.71 -22.53
N LYS A 483 6.29 -17.50 -22.56
CA LYS A 483 7.63 -16.98 -22.33
C LYS A 483 8.13 -16.21 -23.57
N PRO A 484 8.44 -14.90 -23.47
CA PRO A 484 8.99 -14.16 -24.60
C PRO A 484 10.34 -14.73 -25.05
N ASN A 485 10.56 -14.81 -26.36
CA ASN A 485 11.83 -15.29 -26.92
C ASN A 485 12.98 -14.30 -26.61
N PRO A 486 14.04 -14.72 -25.89
CA PRO A 486 15.17 -13.86 -25.54
C PRO A 486 16.06 -13.48 -26.74
N ARG A 487 15.82 -14.04 -27.93
CA ARG A 487 16.47 -13.67 -29.19
C ARG A 487 15.59 -12.80 -30.10
N GLY A 488 14.41 -12.40 -29.63
CA GLY A 488 13.52 -11.54 -30.40
C GLY A 488 14.05 -10.11 -30.56
N PRO A 489 13.46 -9.33 -31.48
CA PRO A 489 13.93 -7.99 -31.84
C PRO A 489 13.93 -7.01 -30.66
N GLY A 490 12.97 -7.15 -29.74
CA GLY A 490 12.90 -6.33 -28.52
C GLY A 490 14.06 -6.57 -27.57
N TYR A 491 14.37 -7.84 -27.30
CA TYR A 491 15.51 -8.23 -26.47
C TYR A 491 16.85 -7.83 -27.10
N ILE A 492 17.00 -7.93 -28.42
CA ILE A 492 18.22 -7.48 -29.12
C ILE A 492 18.44 -5.97 -28.90
N LYS A 493 17.38 -5.15 -29.05
CA LYS A 493 17.45 -3.71 -28.73
C LYS A 493 17.83 -3.48 -27.27
N MET A 494 17.27 -4.27 -26.34
CA MET A 494 17.65 -4.24 -24.92
C MET A 494 19.13 -4.53 -24.69
N TYR A 495 19.71 -5.51 -25.40
CA TYR A 495 21.12 -5.86 -25.23
C TYR A 495 22.06 -4.76 -25.71
N PHE A 496 21.75 -4.09 -26.83
CA PHE A 496 22.53 -2.93 -27.28
C PHE A 496 22.45 -1.76 -26.28
N LEU A 497 21.25 -1.50 -25.75
CA LEU A 497 21.04 -0.50 -24.70
C LEU A 497 21.84 -0.85 -23.44
N ALA A 498 21.77 -2.10 -22.98
CA ALA A 498 22.51 -2.56 -21.82
C ALA A 498 24.02 -2.44 -22.04
N ALA A 499 24.53 -2.84 -23.21
CA ALA A 499 25.94 -2.72 -23.57
C ALA A 499 26.43 -1.26 -23.53
N ALA A 500 25.63 -0.31 -24.02
CA ALA A 500 25.93 1.11 -23.89
C ALA A 500 26.01 1.56 -22.42
N VAL A 501 25.06 1.12 -21.58
CA VAL A 501 25.05 1.45 -20.15
C VAL A 501 26.21 0.78 -19.40
N PHE A 502 26.66 -0.40 -19.82
CA PHE A 502 27.82 -1.09 -19.22
C PHE A 502 29.12 -0.29 -19.34
N LEU A 503 29.27 0.52 -20.40
CA LEU A 503 30.40 1.44 -20.55
C LEU A 503 30.51 2.45 -19.41
N CYS A 504 29.39 2.72 -18.70
CA CYS A 504 29.47 3.48 -17.47
C CYS A 504 30.30 2.74 -16.42
N SER A 505 30.07 1.45 -16.20
CA SER A 505 30.90 0.67 -15.27
C SER A 505 32.36 0.58 -15.74
N THR A 506 32.59 0.47 -17.06
CA THR A 506 33.94 0.50 -17.65
C THR A 506 34.69 1.76 -17.27
N MET A 507 34.04 2.94 -17.28
CA MET A 507 34.70 4.19 -16.90
C MET A 507 35.19 4.17 -15.44
N ASN A 508 34.44 3.53 -14.52
CA ASN A 508 34.83 3.42 -13.11
C ASN A 508 36.04 2.50 -12.93
N GLY A 509 36.00 1.35 -13.60
CA GLY A 509 37.08 0.38 -13.58
C GLY A 509 38.37 0.90 -14.21
N PHE A 510 38.21 1.73 -15.24
CA PHE A 510 39.32 2.43 -15.87
C PHE A 510 39.99 3.36 -14.86
N ASP A 511 39.27 4.28 -14.22
CA ASP A 511 39.86 5.22 -13.25
C ASP A 511 40.57 4.49 -12.09
N SER A 512 39.87 3.52 -11.51
CA SER A 512 40.35 2.81 -10.31
C SER A 512 41.67 2.07 -10.55
N SER A 513 41.83 1.49 -11.73
CA SER A 513 43.04 0.73 -12.10
C SER A 513 44.13 1.61 -12.70
N LEU A 514 43.73 2.69 -13.37
CA LEU A 514 44.62 3.70 -13.92
C LEU A 514 45.49 4.30 -12.81
N MET A 515 44.91 4.67 -11.67
CA MET A 515 45.71 5.22 -10.57
C MET A 515 46.67 4.21 -9.95
N GLY A 516 46.24 2.96 -9.77
CA GLY A 516 47.14 1.91 -9.29
C GLY A 516 48.35 1.72 -10.22
N SER A 517 48.11 1.80 -11.53
CA SER A 517 49.14 1.59 -12.56
C SER A 517 50.05 2.81 -12.75
N ILE A 518 49.51 4.03 -12.74
CA ILE A 518 50.29 5.27 -12.90
C ILE A 518 51.20 5.53 -11.68
N ASN A 519 50.75 5.19 -10.47
CA ASN A 519 51.59 5.33 -9.27
C ASN A 519 52.79 4.36 -9.25
N ALA A 520 52.78 3.33 -10.09
CA ALA A 520 53.94 2.46 -10.29
C ALA A 520 54.98 3.04 -11.27
N LEU A 521 54.68 4.16 -11.95
CA LEU A 521 55.55 4.77 -12.95
C LEU A 521 56.51 5.81 -12.34
N PRO A 522 57.83 5.68 -12.55
CA PRO A 522 58.81 6.65 -12.03
C PRO A 522 58.64 8.08 -12.58
N ASN A 523 58.20 8.23 -13.85
CA ASN A 523 57.99 9.53 -14.46
C ASN A 523 56.88 10.33 -13.77
N TYR A 524 55.83 9.65 -13.29
CA TYR A 524 54.72 10.29 -12.58
C TYR A 524 55.11 10.74 -11.18
N THR A 525 55.78 9.87 -10.41
CA THR A 525 56.19 10.17 -9.04
C THR A 525 57.21 11.32 -9.01
N THR A 526 58.14 11.33 -9.95
CA THR A 526 59.13 12.42 -10.11
C THR A 526 58.46 13.73 -10.51
N TYR A 527 57.50 13.72 -11.44
CA TYR A 527 56.83 14.94 -11.91
C TYR A 527 56.07 15.68 -10.79
N PHE A 528 55.41 14.95 -9.88
CA PHE A 528 54.64 15.53 -8.79
C PHE A 528 55.38 15.55 -7.43
N ASN A 529 56.67 15.19 -7.39
CA ASN A 529 57.47 15.08 -6.16
C ASN A 529 56.81 14.19 -5.09
N LEU A 530 56.31 13.01 -5.50
CA LEU A 530 55.68 12.04 -4.61
C LEU A 530 56.75 11.06 -4.06
N PRO A 531 56.72 10.72 -2.75
CA PRO A 531 57.68 9.80 -2.15
C PRO A 531 57.50 8.37 -2.68
N GLU A 532 58.62 7.67 -2.94
CA GLU A 532 58.65 6.29 -3.46
C GLU A 532 57.95 5.27 -2.52
N ASN A 533 57.93 5.55 -1.21
CA ASN A 533 57.41 4.65 -0.16
C ASN A 533 56.02 5.06 0.38
N GLY A 534 55.11 5.57 -0.47
CA GLY A 534 53.67 5.56 -0.17
C GLY A 534 53.24 6.22 1.16
N ASN A 535 53.60 7.49 1.39
CA ASN A 535 53.15 8.24 2.56
C ASN A 535 51.74 8.85 2.40
N ALA A 536 51.22 9.48 3.46
CA ALA A 536 49.89 10.12 3.49
C ALA A 536 49.60 11.11 2.32
N SER A 537 50.63 11.67 1.69
CA SER A 537 50.52 12.53 0.50
C SER A 537 50.10 11.78 -0.76
N THR A 538 50.43 10.49 -0.91
CA THR A 538 49.90 9.61 -1.96
C THR A 538 48.49 9.13 -1.60
N GLY A 539 48.24 8.84 -0.31
CA GLY A 539 46.93 8.37 0.19
C GLY A 539 45.77 9.31 -0.13
N ILE A 540 45.98 10.63 -0.05
CA ILE A 540 44.91 11.61 -0.36
C ILE A 540 44.54 11.63 -1.86
N VAL A 541 45.48 11.33 -2.76
CA VAL A 541 45.24 11.27 -4.21
C VAL A 541 44.33 10.08 -4.57
N PHE A 542 44.42 8.99 -3.81
CA PHE A 542 43.49 7.86 -3.92
C PHE A 542 42.17 8.14 -3.20
N ALA A 543 42.23 8.67 -1.98
CA ALA A 543 41.06 8.88 -1.15
C ALA A 543 40.13 10.00 -1.66
N ILE A 544 40.64 11.00 -2.40
CA ILE A 544 39.81 12.09 -2.96
C ILE A 544 38.73 11.56 -3.91
N PHE A 545 38.97 10.42 -4.56
CA PHE A 545 37.96 9.78 -5.39
C PHE A 545 36.75 9.37 -4.54
N GLN A 546 36.97 8.83 -3.34
CA GLN A 546 35.88 8.45 -2.43
C GLN A 546 35.13 9.68 -1.89
N VAL A 547 35.83 10.79 -1.64
CA VAL A 547 35.21 12.07 -1.26
C VAL A 547 34.33 12.61 -2.40
N GLY A 548 34.83 12.60 -3.63
CA GLY A 548 34.05 12.97 -4.81
C GLY A 548 32.80 12.10 -4.98
N GLN A 549 32.91 10.80 -4.71
CA GLN A 549 31.77 9.89 -4.71
C GLN A 549 30.73 10.26 -3.66
N MET A 550 31.14 10.51 -2.42
CA MET A 550 30.24 10.93 -1.35
C MET A 550 29.52 12.24 -1.68
N CYS A 551 30.22 13.22 -2.26
CA CYS A 551 29.61 14.48 -2.69
C CYS A 551 28.65 14.28 -3.87
N GLY A 552 29.01 13.48 -4.86
CA GLY A 552 28.16 13.17 -6.02
C GLY A 552 26.88 12.44 -5.63
N ALA A 553 26.94 11.58 -4.63
CA ALA A 553 25.78 10.84 -4.11
C ALA A 553 24.64 11.75 -3.60
N LEU A 554 24.96 12.97 -3.14
CA LEU A 554 23.96 13.94 -2.65
C LEU A 554 23.09 14.52 -3.78
N PHE A 555 23.53 14.41 -5.02
CA PHE A 555 22.84 14.94 -6.20
C PHE A 555 21.89 13.93 -6.86
N ILE A 556 21.63 12.79 -6.21
CA ILE A 556 20.81 11.71 -6.76
C ILE A 556 19.35 12.10 -7.02
N TRP A 557 18.83 13.10 -6.31
CA TRP A 557 17.46 13.62 -6.47
C TRP A 557 17.14 14.05 -7.90
N MET A 558 18.16 14.40 -8.71
CA MET A 558 18.00 14.75 -10.12
C MET A 558 17.46 13.57 -10.96
N THR A 559 17.69 12.33 -10.55
CA THR A 559 17.18 11.13 -11.25
C THR A 559 15.67 10.97 -11.15
N ASP A 560 15.06 11.45 -10.07
CA ASP A 560 13.61 11.48 -9.90
C ASP A 560 12.98 12.73 -10.52
N TRP A 561 13.73 13.84 -10.53
CA TRP A 561 13.26 15.09 -11.14
C TRP A 561 13.16 15.00 -12.67
N TYR A 562 14.25 14.66 -13.35
CA TYR A 562 14.39 14.81 -14.80
C TYR A 562 14.56 13.48 -15.57
N GLY A 563 14.64 12.35 -14.85
CA GLY A 563 14.76 11.00 -15.43
C GLY A 563 16.18 10.42 -15.31
N ARG A 564 16.30 9.11 -15.60
CA ARG A 564 17.57 8.37 -15.42
C ARG A 564 18.53 8.64 -16.58
N THR A 565 18.05 8.70 -17.81
CA THR A 565 18.90 8.87 -19.02
C THR A 565 19.64 10.21 -19.02
N TRP A 566 18.96 11.27 -18.59
CA TRP A 566 19.56 12.60 -18.46
C TRP A 566 20.65 12.66 -17.41
N HIS A 567 20.42 12.02 -16.26
CA HIS A 567 21.41 12.00 -15.20
C HIS A 567 22.67 11.23 -15.61
N ILE A 568 22.53 10.13 -16.37
CA ILE A 568 23.66 9.43 -16.99
C ILE A 568 24.40 10.35 -17.97
N PHE A 569 23.68 11.06 -18.83
CA PHE A 569 24.27 11.99 -19.80
C PHE A 569 25.11 13.08 -19.13
N PHE A 570 24.55 13.80 -18.14
CA PHE A 570 25.27 14.85 -17.43
C PHE A 570 26.46 14.31 -16.63
N GLY A 571 26.33 13.12 -16.04
CA GLY A 571 27.43 12.43 -15.37
C GLY A 571 28.58 12.11 -16.34
N CYS A 572 28.29 11.48 -17.47
CA CYS A 572 29.32 11.16 -18.47
C CYS A 572 29.98 12.42 -19.06
N LEU A 573 29.20 13.47 -19.32
CA LEU A 573 29.72 14.74 -19.84
C LEU A 573 30.69 15.40 -18.84
N GLY A 574 30.31 15.40 -17.55
CA GLY A 574 31.16 15.93 -16.48
C GLY A 574 32.43 15.11 -16.26
N VAL A 575 32.39 13.78 -16.47
CA VAL A 575 33.59 12.92 -16.46
C VAL A 575 34.55 13.30 -17.59
N CYS A 576 34.05 13.61 -18.80
CA CYS A 576 34.90 14.09 -19.89
C CYS A 576 35.62 15.40 -19.49
N VAL A 577 34.90 16.34 -18.87
CA VAL A 577 35.49 17.59 -18.36
C VAL A 577 36.54 17.32 -17.28
N GLY A 578 36.24 16.46 -16.29
CA GLY A 578 37.19 16.05 -15.25
C GLY A 578 38.45 15.38 -15.82
N THR A 579 38.28 14.59 -16.89
CA THR A 579 39.39 13.95 -17.62
C THR A 579 40.30 14.99 -18.27
N ILE A 580 39.74 15.99 -18.94
CA ILE A 580 40.50 17.09 -19.57
C ILE A 580 41.34 17.83 -18.51
N VAL A 581 40.72 18.19 -17.38
CA VAL A 581 41.41 18.89 -16.27
C VAL A 581 42.54 18.04 -15.69
N THR A 582 42.29 16.75 -15.48
CA THR A 582 43.28 15.82 -14.90
C THR A 582 44.45 15.59 -15.85
N ALA A 583 44.18 15.35 -17.14
CA ALA A 583 45.19 15.09 -18.16
C ALA A 583 46.08 16.31 -18.47
N GLN A 584 45.56 17.54 -18.30
CA GLN A 584 46.31 18.78 -18.47
C GLN A 584 46.98 19.32 -17.20
N SER A 585 46.88 18.60 -16.09
CA SER A 585 47.39 19.08 -14.80
C SER A 585 48.91 19.30 -14.80
N THR A 586 49.31 20.47 -14.31
CA THR A 586 50.73 20.88 -14.17
C THR A 586 51.23 20.86 -12.72
N ARG A 587 50.29 20.81 -11.76
CA ARG A 587 50.55 20.85 -10.32
C ARG A 587 49.65 19.86 -9.60
N LEU A 588 50.14 19.28 -8.51
CA LEU A 588 49.42 18.23 -7.76
C LEU A 588 48.00 18.66 -7.31
N PRO A 589 47.75 19.89 -6.82
CA PRO A 589 46.38 20.31 -6.46
C PRO A 589 45.40 20.35 -7.64
N MET A 590 45.89 20.66 -8.85
CA MET A 590 45.06 20.64 -10.06
C MET A 590 44.69 19.20 -10.45
N PHE A 591 45.64 18.27 -10.30
CA PHE A 591 45.38 16.84 -10.49
C PHE A 591 44.33 16.32 -9.49
N ILE A 592 44.47 16.68 -8.21
CA ILE A 592 43.51 16.30 -7.15
C ILE A 592 42.11 16.88 -7.44
N ALA A 593 42.01 18.16 -7.83
CA ALA A 593 40.74 18.79 -8.18
C ALA A 593 40.09 18.13 -9.42
N GLY A 594 40.87 17.80 -10.44
CA GLY A 594 40.41 17.06 -11.62
C GLY A 594 39.84 15.69 -11.25
N ARG A 595 40.54 14.94 -10.37
CA ARG A 595 40.08 13.64 -9.86
C ARG A 595 38.80 13.75 -9.02
N PHE A 596 38.67 14.77 -8.19
CA PHE A 596 37.44 15.04 -7.45
C PHE A 596 36.27 15.25 -8.41
N LEU A 597 36.44 16.12 -9.42
CA LEU A 597 35.41 16.43 -10.41
C LEU A 597 35.00 15.19 -11.20
N LEU A 598 36.01 14.39 -11.60
CA LEU A 598 35.80 13.13 -12.29
C LEU A 598 34.96 12.17 -11.45
N SER A 599 35.32 11.96 -10.17
CA SER A 599 34.57 11.07 -9.28
C SER A 599 33.14 11.54 -8.99
N PHE A 600 32.97 12.85 -8.78
CA PHE A 600 31.66 13.46 -8.55
C PHE A 600 30.68 13.12 -9.68
N PHE A 601 31.08 13.39 -10.92
CA PHE A 601 30.24 13.16 -12.08
C PHE A 601 30.15 11.69 -12.48
N ALA A 602 31.22 10.92 -12.28
CA ALA A 602 31.19 9.46 -12.41
C ALA A 602 30.11 8.88 -11.50
N THR A 603 30.04 9.33 -10.25
CA THR A 603 29.04 8.85 -9.29
C THR A 603 27.61 9.17 -9.71
N CYS A 604 27.35 10.34 -10.29
CA CYS A 604 26.04 10.65 -10.90
C CYS A 604 25.68 9.59 -11.95
N ALA A 605 26.57 9.29 -12.90
CA ALA A 605 26.33 8.27 -13.92
C ALA A 605 26.18 6.86 -13.33
N HIS A 606 27.06 6.47 -12.40
CA HIS A 606 27.08 5.12 -11.79
C HIS A 606 25.94 4.84 -10.82
N THR A 607 25.25 5.86 -10.34
CA THR A 607 24.08 5.65 -9.48
C THR A 607 22.82 5.50 -10.32
N ALA A 608 22.71 6.25 -11.43
CA ALA A 608 21.57 6.15 -12.35
C ALA A 608 21.64 4.94 -13.29
N ALA A 609 22.82 4.53 -13.75
CA ALA A 609 22.99 3.42 -14.69
C ALA A 609 22.42 2.07 -14.19
N PRO A 610 22.80 1.55 -13.00
CA PRO A 610 22.24 0.29 -12.50
C PRO A 610 20.76 0.42 -12.14
N LEU A 611 20.33 1.59 -11.66
CA LEU A 611 18.92 1.90 -11.41
C LEU A 611 18.09 1.76 -12.69
N TYR A 612 18.55 2.38 -13.78
CA TYR A 612 17.92 2.31 -15.08
C TYR A 612 17.83 0.87 -15.61
N LEU A 613 18.89 0.07 -15.47
CA LEU A 613 18.87 -1.34 -15.87
C LEU A 613 17.88 -2.18 -15.04
N VAL A 614 17.83 -2.00 -13.72
CA VAL A 614 16.90 -2.73 -12.85
C VAL A 614 15.44 -2.42 -13.18
N GLU A 615 15.15 -1.18 -13.57
CA GLU A 615 13.80 -0.73 -13.91
C GLU A 615 13.37 -1.12 -15.33
N LEU A 616 14.32 -1.25 -16.27
CA LEU A 616 14.05 -1.59 -17.67
C LEU A 616 14.14 -3.09 -17.98
N VAL A 617 14.94 -3.86 -17.24
CA VAL A 617 15.17 -5.29 -17.57
C VAL A 617 14.06 -6.18 -16.97
N PRO A 618 13.51 -7.14 -17.74
CA PRO A 618 12.55 -8.12 -17.23
C PRO A 618 13.05 -8.88 -16.00
N ALA A 619 12.18 -9.10 -15.01
CA ALA A 619 12.52 -9.74 -13.74
C ALA A 619 13.22 -11.12 -13.91
N ALA A 620 12.82 -11.90 -14.91
CA ALA A 620 13.39 -13.22 -15.19
C ALA A 620 14.88 -13.21 -15.59
N TYR A 621 15.37 -12.13 -16.20
CA TYR A 621 16.77 -12.01 -16.66
C TYR A 621 17.50 -10.83 -16.01
N ARG A 622 16.87 -10.18 -15.03
CA ARG A 622 17.40 -9.01 -14.34
C ARG A 622 18.76 -9.30 -13.70
N GLY A 623 18.93 -10.44 -13.03
CA GLY A 623 20.21 -10.78 -12.40
C GLY A 623 21.35 -10.93 -13.39
N THR A 624 21.11 -11.59 -14.53
CA THR A 624 22.12 -11.80 -15.56
C THR A 624 22.46 -10.48 -16.25
N ILE A 625 21.47 -9.77 -16.82
CA ILE A 625 21.73 -8.58 -17.65
C ILE A 625 22.14 -7.39 -16.79
N ALA A 626 21.41 -7.12 -15.70
CA ALA A 626 21.79 -6.03 -14.81
C ALA A 626 23.07 -6.38 -14.04
N GLY A 627 23.29 -7.65 -13.65
CA GLY A 627 24.54 -8.07 -13.00
C GLY A 627 25.76 -7.97 -13.89
N MET A 628 25.62 -8.16 -15.21
CA MET A 628 26.70 -7.95 -16.18
C MET A 628 27.21 -6.51 -16.19
N TYR A 629 26.42 -5.52 -15.77
CA TYR A 629 26.84 -4.12 -15.68
C TYR A 629 28.17 -3.97 -14.94
N ASN A 630 28.25 -4.44 -13.70
CA ASN A 630 29.43 -4.21 -12.87
C ASN A 630 30.59 -5.16 -13.23
N THR A 631 30.34 -6.20 -14.02
CA THR A 631 31.44 -7.05 -14.55
C THR A 631 32.34 -6.27 -15.51
N PHE A 632 31.79 -5.26 -16.20
CA PHE A 632 32.54 -4.38 -17.10
C PHE A 632 33.47 -3.41 -16.38
N TYR A 633 33.39 -3.32 -15.05
CA TYR A 633 34.46 -2.73 -14.24
C TYR A 633 35.81 -3.39 -14.54
N ASN A 634 35.85 -4.73 -14.63
CA ASN A 634 37.09 -5.45 -14.92
C ASN A 634 37.57 -5.21 -16.37
N VAL A 635 36.65 -5.00 -17.33
CA VAL A 635 37.01 -4.58 -18.69
C VAL A 635 37.70 -3.21 -18.68
N GLY A 636 37.16 -2.26 -17.91
CA GLY A 636 37.78 -0.96 -17.70
C GLY A 636 39.17 -1.09 -17.09
N SER A 637 39.33 -1.98 -16.11
CA SER A 637 40.61 -2.29 -15.47
C SER A 637 41.65 -2.83 -16.46
N VAL A 638 41.24 -3.77 -17.33
CA VAL A 638 42.09 -4.30 -18.40
C VAL A 638 42.51 -3.20 -19.36
N PHE A 639 41.58 -2.36 -19.83
CA PHE A 639 41.89 -1.26 -20.76
C PHE A 639 42.83 -0.22 -20.14
N ALA A 640 42.60 0.18 -18.89
CA ALA A 640 43.47 1.13 -18.20
C ALA A 640 44.89 0.59 -18.04
N THR A 641 45.03 -0.60 -17.47
CA THR A 641 46.35 -1.21 -17.20
C THR A 641 47.10 -1.50 -18.51
N SER A 642 46.40 -1.97 -19.54
CA SER A 642 46.99 -2.22 -20.86
C SER A 642 47.45 -0.93 -21.53
N ALA A 643 46.66 0.15 -21.43
CA ALA A 643 47.05 1.46 -21.96
C ALA A 643 48.31 1.99 -21.26
N VAL A 644 48.38 1.89 -19.92
CA VAL A 644 49.56 2.30 -19.15
C VAL A 644 50.78 1.45 -19.51
N TYR A 645 50.64 0.12 -19.60
CA TYR A 645 51.72 -0.78 -20.01
C TYR A 645 52.27 -0.44 -21.40
N ALA A 646 51.39 -0.29 -22.39
CA ALA A 646 51.79 0.05 -23.76
C ALA A 646 52.48 1.42 -23.84
N CYS A 647 51.95 2.42 -23.12
CA CYS A 647 52.53 3.77 -23.10
C CYS A 647 53.87 3.79 -22.35
N HIS A 648 54.02 3.03 -21.25
CA HIS A 648 55.30 2.92 -20.56
C HIS A 648 56.36 2.27 -21.47
N LYS A 649 56.04 1.11 -22.05
CA LYS A 649 56.98 0.35 -22.90
C LYS A 649 57.44 1.11 -24.14
N HIS A 650 56.53 1.86 -24.78
CA HIS A 650 56.81 2.49 -26.08
C HIS A 650 56.97 4.01 -26.04
N LEU A 651 56.54 4.70 -24.98
CA LEU A 651 56.50 6.17 -24.93
C LEU A 651 57.19 6.77 -23.70
N ALA A 652 57.71 5.97 -22.76
CA ALA A 652 58.40 6.50 -21.56
C ALA A 652 59.62 7.38 -21.89
N HIS A 653 60.27 7.16 -23.05
CA HIS A 653 61.39 7.98 -23.52
C HIS A 653 60.95 9.33 -24.13
N ARG A 654 59.64 9.55 -24.38
CA ARG A 654 59.08 10.77 -24.97
C ARG A 654 58.44 11.69 -23.93
N GLY A 655 59.09 11.85 -22.77
CA GLY A 655 58.61 12.67 -21.66
C GLY A 655 57.42 12.05 -20.91
N ASN A 656 56.47 12.88 -20.48
CA ASN A 656 55.35 12.48 -19.61
C ASN A 656 54.16 11.81 -20.36
N LEU A 657 54.37 11.32 -21.57
CA LEU A 657 53.31 10.71 -22.38
C LEU A 657 52.90 9.33 -21.89
N ASP A 658 53.77 8.66 -21.14
CA ASP A 658 53.53 7.34 -20.56
C ASP A 658 52.34 7.31 -19.58
N TRP A 659 52.13 8.38 -18.79
CA TRP A 659 51.00 8.50 -17.87
C TRP A 659 49.91 9.47 -18.34
N ARG A 660 50.23 10.46 -19.19
CA ARG A 660 49.23 11.44 -19.69
C ARG A 660 48.32 10.89 -20.78
N LEU A 661 48.82 10.06 -21.69
CA LEU A 661 47.99 9.50 -22.76
C LEU A 661 46.93 8.53 -22.22
N PRO A 662 47.24 7.62 -21.26
CA PRO A 662 46.22 6.83 -20.59
C PRO A 662 45.12 7.65 -19.89
N LEU A 663 45.46 8.82 -19.33
CA LEU A 663 44.45 9.74 -18.78
C LEU A 663 43.49 10.25 -19.86
N TRP A 664 43.98 10.61 -21.05
CA TRP A 664 43.10 11.02 -22.16
C TRP A 664 42.18 9.91 -22.64
N LEU A 665 42.68 8.67 -22.69
CA LEU A 665 41.90 7.50 -23.12
C LEU A 665 40.70 7.20 -22.21
N GLN A 666 40.75 7.65 -20.95
CA GLN A 666 39.63 7.55 -20.01
C GLN A 666 38.34 8.21 -20.52
N MET A 667 38.44 9.20 -21.41
CA MET A 667 37.30 9.93 -21.99
C MET A 667 36.51 9.10 -23.02
N VAL A 668 37.09 8.05 -23.61
CA VAL A 668 36.48 7.31 -24.74
C VAL A 668 35.15 6.67 -24.35
N CYS A 669 35.11 5.91 -23.25
CA CYS A 669 33.89 5.24 -22.79
C CYS A 669 32.76 6.21 -22.42
N PRO A 670 32.96 7.21 -21.52
CA PRO A 670 31.91 8.17 -21.19
C PRO A 670 31.51 9.04 -22.39
N GLY A 671 32.44 9.38 -23.28
CA GLY A 671 32.14 10.10 -24.52
C GLY A 671 31.19 9.33 -25.44
N LEU A 672 31.43 8.03 -25.64
CA LEU A 672 30.52 7.16 -26.40
C LEU A 672 29.13 7.10 -25.75
N VAL A 673 29.06 6.98 -24.42
CA VAL A 673 27.77 6.97 -23.70
C VAL A 673 27.02 8.29 -23.91
N CYS A 674 27.69 9.45 -23.84
CA CYS A 674 27.07 10.75 -24.10
C CYS A 674 26.41 10.81 -25.48
N LEU A 675 27.03 10.22 -26.50
CA LEU A 675 26.51 10.23 -27.87
C LEU A 675 25.28 9.33 -28.03
N VAL A 676 25.23 8.18 -27.33
CA VAL A 676 24.19 7.17 -27.57
C VAL A 676 23.03 7.20 -26.58
N ILE A 677 23.25 7.62 -25.31
CA ILE A 677 22.29 7.41 -24.22
C ILE A 677 20.95 8.09 -24.45
N LYS A 678 20.94 9.22 -25.17
CA LYS A 678 19.72 10.00 -25.46
C LYS A 678 18.83 9.39 -26.55
N PHE A 679 19.32 8.41 -27.31
CA PHE A 679 18.51 7.65 -28.26
C PHE A 679 17.73 6.51 -27.61
N TYR A 680 18.04 6.18 -26.35
CA TYR A 680 17.35 5.15 -25.59
C TYR A 680 16.18 5.72 -24.78
N PRO A 681 15.12 4.92 -24.55
CA PRO A 681 13.92 5.37 -23.84
C PRO A 681 14.18 5.62 -22.35
N GLU A 682 13.31 6.36 -21.69
CA GLU A 682 13.38 6.54 -20.25
C GLU A 682 12.82 5.32 -19.49
N SER A 683 13.07 5.22 -18.19
CA SER A 683 12.54 4.15 -17.35
C SER A 683 10.99 4.11 -17.37
N PRO A 684 10.37 2.95 -17.62
CA PRO A 684 8.91 2.82 -17.62
C PRO A 684 8.31 3.15 -16.25
N ARG A 685 9.02 2.84 -15.15
CA ARG A 685 8.56 3.14 -13.78
C ARG A 685 8.60 4.64 -13.48
N TRP A 686 9.61 5.35 -13.99
CA TRP A 686 9.66 6.80 -13.88
C TRP A 686 8.56 7.47 -14.71
N LEU A 687 8.30 6.95 -15.92
CA LEU A 687 7.22 7.44 -16.78
C LEU A 687 5.84 7.27 -16.12
N VAL A 688 5.59 6.12 -15.50
CA VAL A 688 4.37 5.88 -14.72
C VAL A 688 4.25 6.86 -13.54
N ALA A 689 5.35 7.15 -12.83
CA ALA A 689 5.37 8.15 -11.75
C ALA A 689 5.23 9.62 -12.23
N LYS A 690 5.24 9.85 -13.54
CA LYS A 690 5.03 11.16 -14.20
C LYS A 690 3.74 11.17 -15.02
N ASP A 691 2.82 10.24 -14.76
CA ASP A 691 1.53 10.08 -15.46
C ASP A 691 1.64 9.86 -16.99
N ARG A 692 2.78 9.35 -17.48
CA ARG A 692 3.03 9.04 -18.91
C ARG A 692 2.85 7.54 -19.19
N HIS A 693 1.65 7.04 -18.95
CA HIS A 693 1.36 5.59 -18.95
C HIS A 693 1.46 4.93 -20.33
N GLU A 694 1.05 5.60 -21.40
CA GLU A 694 1.10 5.05 -22.77
C GLU A 694 2.55 4.81 -23.25
N GLU A 695 3.44 5.75 -22.95
CA GLU A 695 4.86 5.60 -23.26
C GLU A 695 5.50 4.45 -22.48
N ALA A 696 5.15 4.31 -21.19
CA ALA A 696 5.59 3.20 -20.37
C ALA A 696 5.09 1.84 -20.92
N ARG A 697 3.83 1.77 -21.34
CA ARG A 697 3.24 0.57 -21.97
C ARG A 697 3.96 0.18 -23.26
N ALA A 698 4.25 1.16 -24.13
CA ALA A 698 4.96 0.93 -25.38
C ALA A 698 6.40 0.41 -25.16
N ILE A 699 7.10 0.93 -24.14
CA ILE A 699 8.43 0.46 -23.76
C ILE A 699 8.36 -0.98 -23.25
N ILE A 700 7.43 -1.30 -22.34
CA ILE A 700 7.27 -2.65 -21.82
C ILE A 700 6.93 -3.64 -22.94
N ALA A 701 6.00 -3.30 -23.83
CA ALA A 701 5.68 -4.13 -25.00
C ALA A 701 6.92 -4.39 -25.86
N THR A 702 7.71 -3.35 -26.15
CA THR A 702 8.92 -3.46 -26.97
C THR A 702 10.00 -4.32 -26.30
N TYR A 703 10.40 -4.00 -25.06
CA TYR A 703 11.58 -4.59 -24.43
C TYR A 703 11.28 -5.88 -23.66
N HIS A 704 10.04 -6.09 -23.19
CA HIS A 704 9.67 -7.29 -22.43
C HIS A 704 8.89 -8.31 -23.27
N ALA A 705 8.13 -7.87 -24.29
CA ALA A 705 7.27 -8.72 -25.11
C ALA A 705 7.61 -8.69 -26.63
N ASN A 706 8.81 -8.23 -27.01
CA ASN A 706 9.27 -8.19 -28.42
C ASN A 706 8.38 -7.37 -29.38
N GLY A 707 7.64 -6.40 -28.87
CA GLY A 707 6.74 -5.53 -29.64
C GLY A 707 5.27 -5.97 -29.64
N ASP A 708 4.94 -7.07 -28.95
CA ASP A 708 3.56 -7.51 -28.75
C ASP A 708 2.90 -6.71 -27.61
N ILE A 709 1.91 -5.89 -27.96
CA ILE A 709 1.17 -5.01 -27.02
C ILE A 709 0.12 -5.80 -26.24
N ASP A 710 -0.39 -6.89 -26.80
CA ASP A 710 -1.48 -7.69 -26.23
C ASP A 710 -0.94 -8.86 -25.37
N HIS A 711 0.39 -8.99 -25.29
CA HIS A 711 1.01 -10.01 -24.46
C HIS A 711 0.60 -9.83 -22.99
N PRO A 712 0.16 -10.90 -22.28
CA PRO A 712 -0.38 -10.81 -20.92
C PRO A 712 0.61 -10.24 -19.90
N LEU A 713 1.91 -10.36 -20.17
CA LEU A 713 3.00 -9.75 -19.40
C LEU A 713 2.92 -8.22 -19.34
N VAL A 714 2.51 -7.57 -20.44
CA VAL A 714 2.44 -6.11 -20.54
C VAL A 714 1.32 -5.59 -19.63
N ALA A 715 0.13 -6.19 -19.73
CA ALA A 715 -1.01 -5.86 -18.88
C ALA A 715 -0.71 -6.08 -17.40
N LEU A 716 -0.09 -7.23 -17.05
CA LEU A 716 0.30 -7.53 -15.68
C LEU A 716 1.25 -6.46 -15.11
N GLN A 717 2.32 -6.13 -15.83
CA GLN A 717 3.34 -5.20 -15.33
C GLN A 717 2.83 -3.76 -15.26
N MET A 718 1.98 -3.35 -16.20
CA MET A 718 1.32 -2.04 -16.12
C MET A 718 0.41 -1.97 -14.88
N ARG A 719 -0.37 -3.02 -14.63
CA ARG A 719 -1.23 -3.10 -13.43
C ARG A 719 -0.41 -3.05 -12.14
N GLU A 720 0.67 -3.81 -12.05
CA GLU A 720 1.56 -3.80 -10.88
C GLU A 720 2.16 -2.41 -10.65
N MET A 721 2.66 -1.74 -11.70
CA MET A 721 3.24 -0.41 -11.55
C MET A 721 2.20 0.63 -11.13
N LEU A 722 1.01 0.61 -11.71
CA LEU A 722 -0.10 1.52 -11.38
C LEU A 722 -0.62 1.31 -9.95
N ALA A 723 -0.66 0.08 -9.46
CA ALA A 723 -1.07 -0.21 -8.08
C ALA A 723 -0.14 0.39 -7.02
N THR A 724 1.13 0.64 -7.37
CA THR A 724 2.12 1.32 -6.50
C THR A 724 2.09 2.85 -6.60
N VAL A 725 1.34 3.43 -7.55
CA VAL A 725 1.23 4.90 -7.67
C VAL A 725 0.14 5.38 -6.71
N ASP A 726 0.54 6.18 -5.74
CA ASP A 726 -0.34 6.80 -4.77
C ASP A 726 -1.17 7.89 -5.49
N VAL A 727 -2.42 7.58 -5.83
CA VAL A 727 -3.33 8.44 -6.62
C VAL A 727 -3.59 9.79 -5.94
N GLU A 728 -3.28 9.91 -4.64
CA GLU A 728 -3.52 11.10 -3.83
C GLU A 728 -2.33 12.09 -3.75
N HIS A 729 -1.13 11.74 -4.22
CA HIS A 729 0.07 12.57 -4.01
C HIS A 729 0.80 12.95 -5.31
N VAL A 730 0.48 14.11 -5.87
CA VAL A 730 1.29 14.75 -6.91
C VAL A 730 2.63 15.14 -6.30
N ALA A 731 3.70 14.44 -6.68
CA ALA A 731 5.04 14.63 -6.12
C ALA A 731 5.50 16.09 -6.22
N SER A 732 5.59 16.76 -5.06
CA SER A 732 6.10 18.12 -4.91
C SER A 732 7.63 18.14 -5.01
N TRP A 733 8.20 19.30 -5.35
CA TRP A 733 9.67 19.48 -5.36
C TRP A 733 10.29 19.24 -3.96
N LYS A 734 9.51 19.45 -2.89
CA LYS A 734 9.92 19.14 -1.51
C LYS A 734 10.07 17.63 -1.26
N ASP A 735 9.27 16.80 -1.94
CA ASP A 735 9.28 15.35 -1.75
C ASP A 735 10.55 14.72 -2.31
N LEU A 736 11.21 15.37 -3.28
CA LEU A 736 12.51 14.95 -3.81
C LEU A 736 13.59 14.95 -2.72
N PHE A 737 13.50 15.85 -1.75
CA PHE A 737 14.46 16.00 -0.64
C PHE A 737 13.99 15.30 0.65
N ASP A 738 12.80 14.71 0.68
CA ASP A 738 12.31 14.05 1.89
C ASP A 738 13.00 12.71 2.13
N LEU A 739 13.94 12.69 3.07
CA LEU A 739 14.66 11.48 3.49
C LEU A 739 13.88 10.61 4.49
N ARG A 740 12.75 11.10 5.04
CA ARG A 740 11.95 10.33 6.00
C ARG A 740 11.44 9.02 5.40
N VAL A 741 11.20 8.99 4.08
CA VAL A 741 10.80 7.77 3.36
C VAL A 741 11.73 6.57 3.60
N LEU A 742 13.02 6.82 3.87
CA LEU A 742 14.02 5.78 4.16
C LEU A 742 13.83 5.13 5.54
N VAL A 743 13.17 5.79 6.48
CA VAL A 743 13.11 5.36 7.90
C VAL A 743 11.70 5.33 8.50
N GLU A 744 10.71 5.89 7.82
CA GLU A 744 9.33 6.06 8.31
C GLU A 744 8.67 4.72 8.69
N THR A 745 8.68 3.75 7.77
CA THR A 745 8.03 2.45 8.00
C THR A 745 9.02 1.39 8.48
N ARG A 746 8.50 0.32 9.11
CA ARG A 746 9.32 -0.86 9.46
C ARG A 746 9.98 -1.49 8.24
N SER A 747 9.23 -1.60 7.14
CA SER A 747 9.72 -2.12 5.85
C SER A 747 10.86 -1.25 5.33
N SER A 748 10.68 0.08 5.30
CA SER A 748 11.72 1.04 4.91
C SER A 748 13.01 0.88 5.70
N ARG A 749 12.93 0.79 7.04
CA ARG A 749 14.12 0.59 7.90
C ARG A 749 14.85 -0.71 7.61
N TYR A 750 14.11 -1.80 7.38
CA TYR A 750 14.71 -3.10 7.06
C TYR A 750 15.42 -3.08 5.70
N ARG A 751 14.84 -2.43 4.69
CA ARG A 751 15.45 -2.25 3.36
C ARG A 751 16.69 -1.38 3.41
N LEU A 752 16.63 -0.26 4.14
CA LEU A 752 17.76 0.63 4.34
C LEU A 752 18.92 -0.10 5.05
N MET A 753 18.63 -0.90 6.08
CA MET A 753 19.62 -1.73 6.76
C MET A 753 20.32 -2.69 5.79
N LEU A 754 19.58 -3.39 4.91
CA LEU A 754 20.19 -4.28 3.91
C LEU A 754 21.05 -3.51 2.90
N ASN A 755 20.57 -2.34 2.46
CA ASN A 755 21.27 -1.47 1.52
C ASN A 755 22.61 -0.97 2.10
N VAL A 756 22.60 -0.49 3.34
CA VAL A 756 23.81 -0.01 4.05
C VAL A 756 24.75 -1.15 4.43
N ALA A 757 24.22 -2.30 4.87
CA ALA A 757 25.06 -3.45 5.18
C ALA A 757 25.81 -3.93 3.94
N PHE A 758 25.11 -4.05 2.80
CA PHE A 758 25.73 -4.52 1.57
C PHE A 758 26.68 -3.50 0.93
N SER A 759 26.45 -2.20 1.10
CA SER A 759 27.39 -1.16 0.66
C SER A 759 28.72 -1.25 1.42
N TRP A 760 28.66 -1.53 2.72
CA TRP A 760 29.83 -1.70 3.56
C TRP A 760 30.59 -2.97 3.22
N PHE A 761 29.90 -4.11 3.18
CA PHE A 761 30.51 -5.41 2.83
C PHE A 761 31.16 -5.32 1.44
N GLY A 762 30.48 -4.75 0.45
CA GLY A 762 31.02 -4.60 -0.89
C GLY A 762 32.33 -3.80 -0.99
N GLN A 763 32.68 -2.95 -0.03
CA GLN A 763 33.91 -2.13 -0.03
C GLN A 763 34.91 -2.51 1.07
N PHE A 764 34.49 -3.38 2.00
CA PHE A 764 35.21 -3.67 3.23
C PHE A 764 35.33 -5.18 3.54
N SER A 765 35.25 -6.06 2.53
CA SER A 765 35.57 -7.50 2.68
C SER A 765 37.01 -7.86 2.27
N GLY A 766 37.94 -6.90 2.26
CA GLY A 766 39.35 -7.15 1.91
C GLY A 766 39.71 -7.13 0.40
N ASN A 767 38.76 -6.81 -0.49
CA ASN A 767 38.98 -6.72 -1.94
C ASN A 767 39.98 -5.62 -2.36
N ASN A 768 40.06 -4.52 -1.61
CA ASN A 768 41.00 -3.43 -1.87
C ASN A 768 42.43 -3.79 -1.45
N ILE A 769 42.59 -4.70 -0.49
CA ILE A 769 43.90 -5.22 -0.04
C ILE A 769 44.59 -5.95 -1.19
N VAL A 770 43.82 -6.75 -1.91
CA VAL A 770 44.33 -7.52 -3.03
C VAL A 770 44.63 -6.62 -4.23
N SER A 771 43.81 -5.60 -4.48
CA SER A 771 43.90 -4.82 -5.72
C SER A 771 44.94 -3.70 -5.66
N TYR A 772 44.95 -2.89 -4.60
CA TYR A 772 45.85 -1.72 -4.51
C TYR A 772 47.23 -2.06 -3.96
N TYR A 773 47.35 -3.14 -3.20
CA TYR A 773 48.60 -3.53 -2.54
C TYR A 773 49.30 -4.69 -3.23
N LEU A 774 48.76 -5.23 -4.35
CA LEU A 774 49.42 -6.25 -5.15
C LEU A 774 50.87 -5.86 -5.51
N PRO A 775 51.16 -4.63 -5.99
CA PRO A 775 52.54 -4.26 -6.32
C PRO A 775 53.48 -4.21 -5.12
N ILE A 776 52.98 -3.82 -3.94
CA ILE A 776 53.74 -3.78 -2.68
C ILE A 776 54.04 -5.20 -2.21
N MET A 777 53.02 -6.07 -2.23
CA MET A 777 53.15 -7.48 -1.88
C MET A 777 54.09 -8.24 -2.81
N LEU A 778 54.02 -7.99 -4.13
CA LEU A 778 54.94 -8.57 -5.11
C LEU A 778 56.37 -8.06 -4.92
N SER A 779 56.56 -6.81 -4.50
CA SER A 779 57.89 -6.27 -4.17
C SER A 779 58.49 -6.95 -2.93
N GLY A 780 57.65 -7.31 -1.95
CA GLY A 780 58.08 -8.02 -0.73
C GLY A 780 58.66 -9.42 -0.97
N ILE A 781 58.36 -10.04 -2.10
CA ILE A 781 58.89 -11.36 -2.51
C ILE A 781 60.02 -11.29 -3.55
N GLY A 782 60.49 -10.08 -3.88
CA GLY A 782 61.58 -9.85 -4.83
C GLY A 782 61.17 -9.60 -6.29
N ILE A 783 59.88 -9.48 -6.61
CA ILE A 783 59.43 -9.05 -7.96
C ILE A 783 59.40 -7.52 -8.00
N THR A 784 60.51 -6.91 -8.42
CA THR A 784 60.68 -5.45 -8.45
C THR A 784 60.39 -4.83 -9.81
N ASP A 785 60.46 -5.61 -10.89
CA ASP A 785 60.27 -5.17 -12.28
C ASP A 785 58.87 -4.59 -12.56
N THR A 786 58.83 -3.39 -13.13
CA THR A 786 57.59 -2.64 -13.39
C THR A 786 56.74 -3.30 -14.48
N ASP A 787 57.35 -3.83 -15.53
CA ASP A 787 56.64 -4.52 -16.62
C ASP A 787 55.93 -5.78 -16.09
N THR A 788 56.63 -6.56 -15.27
CA THR A 788 56.07 -7.75 -14.63
C THR A 788 54.89 -7.41 -13.71
N LYS A 789 54.99 -6.33 -12.92
CA LYS A 789 53.89 -5.84 -12.06
C LYS A 789 52.66 -5.45 -12.88
N LEU A 790 52.84 -4.73 -13.98
CA LEU A 790 51.74 -4.31 -14.87
C LEU A 790 51.07 -5.50 -15.56
N ILE A 791 51.85 -6.49 -16.03
CA ILE A 791 51.31 -7.71 -16.65
C ILE A 791 50.48 -8.52 -15.64
N LEU A 792 50.95 -8.66 -14.40
CA LEU A 792 50.22 -9.37 -13.35
C LEU A 792 48.89 -8.68 -13.00
N ASN A 793 48.83 -7.35 -13.02
CA ASN A 793 47.58 -6.61 -12.87
C ASN A 793 46.58 -6.90 -14.01
N ILE A 794 47.07 -7.00 -15.27
CA ILE A 794 46.21 -7.37 -16.41
C ILE A 794 45.65 -8.78 -16.21
N VAL A 795 46.50 -9.75 -15.84
CA VAL A 795 46.07 -11.14 -15.59
C VAL A 795 45.02 -11.18 -14.48
N TYR A 796 45.24 -10.46 -13.38
CA TYR A 796 44.28 -10.36 -12.28
C TYR A 796 42.92 -9.82 -12.75
N ALA A 797 42.92 -8.74 -13.55
CA ALA A 797 41.69 -8.16 -14.08
C ALA A 797 40.95 -9.11 -15.04
N VAL A 798 41.67 -9.86 -15.87
CA VAL A 798 41.08 -10.87 -16.78
C VAL A 798 40.46 -12.03 -16.00
N VAL A 799 41.17 -12.58 -15.02
CA VAL A 799 40.65 -13.65 -14.15
C VAL A 799 39.41 -13.17 -13.39
N GLY A 800 39.45 -11.94 -12.85
CA GLY A 800 38.31 -11.31 -12.21
C GLY A 800 37.13 -11.13 -13.16
N TRP A 801 37.37 -10.75 -14.43
CA TRP A 801 36.32 -10.57 -15.43
C TRP A 801 35.61 -11.87 -15.78
N ILE A 802 36.37 -12.94 -16.06
CA ILE A 802 35.81 -14.27 -16.36
C ILE A 802 34.99 -14.76 -15.16
N SER A 803 35.54 -14.61 -13.95
CA SER A 803 34.87 -15.03 -12.71
C SER A 803 33.56 -14.25 -12.47
N SER A 804 33.55 -12.93 -12.69
CA SER A 804 32.36 -12.12 -12.49
C SER A 804 31.28 -12.33 -13.55
N LEU A 805 31.66 -12.68 -14.79
CA LEU A 805 30.73 -13.12 -15.85
C LEU A 805 30.02 -14.41 -15.48
N ILE A 806 30.76 -15.41 -15.00
CA ILE A 806 30.19 -16.68 -14.51
C ILE A 806 29.27 -16.39 -13.33
N GLY A 807 29.73 -15.56 -12.40
CA GLY A 807 28.98 -15.07 -11.24
C GLY A 807 27.63 -14.46 -11.57
N ALA A 808 27.60 -13.52 -12.52
CA ALA A 808 26.38 -12.86 -12.98
C ALA A 808 25.31 -13.86 -13.44
N ARG A 809 25.72 -14.94 -14.11
CA ARG A 809 24.80 -16.02 -14.51
C ARG A 809 24.39 -16.90 -13.33
N LEU A 810 25.32 -17.26 -12.45
CA LEU A 810 25.06 -18.14 -11.31
C LEU A 810 24.07 -17.53 -10.31
N HIS A 811 24.01 -16.20 -10.18
CA HIS A 811 23.02 -15.52 -9.33
C HIS A 811 21.57 -15.79 -9.76
N ASP A 812 21.30 -15.96 -11.06
CA ASP A 812 19.98 -16.36 -11.58
C ASP A 812 19.72 -17.86 -11.47
N VAL A 813 20.75 -18.70 -11.32
CA VAL A 813 20.59 -20.16 -11.18
C VAL A 813 20.47 -20.57 -9.71
N ILE A 814 21.39 -20.12 -8.87
CA ILE A 814 21.52 -20.53 -7.46
C ILE A 814 20.61 -19.68 -6.54
N GLY A 815 20.45 -18.39 -6.86
CA GLY A 815 19.77 -17.39 -6.01
C GLY A 815 20.78 -16.48 -5.30
N ARG A 816 20.40 -15.22 -5.04
CA ARG A 816 21.32 -14.15 -4.60
C ARG A 816 21.84 -14.45 -3.20
N ARG A 817 20.94 -14.81 -2.29
CA ARG A 817 21.28 -15.02 -0.87
C ARG A 817 22.26 -16.17 -0.69
N LYS A 818 21.99 -17.32 -1.32
CA LYS A 818 22.84 -18.51 -1.20
C LYS A 818 24.23 -18.25 -1.79
N MET A 819 24.26 -17.59 -2.94
CA MET A 819 25.49 -17.28 -3.66
C MET A 819 26.39 -16.38 -2.79
N LEU A 820 25.87 -15.28 -2.26
CA LEU A 820 26.62 -14.37 -1.38
C LEU A 820 27.17 -15.05 -0.12
N ILE A 821 26.38 -15.93 0.51
CA ILE A 821 26.85 -16.69 1.69
C ILE A 821 27.99 -17.64 1.31
N MET A 822 27.87 -18.37 0.21
CA MET A 822 28.90 -19.31 -0.24
C MET A 822 30.20 -18.60 -0.63
N THR A 823 30.10 -17.44 -1.30
CA THR A 823 31.29 -16.67 -1.67
C THR A 823 31.96 -16.06 -0.44
N THR A 824 31.19 -15.56 0.53
CA THR A 824 31.75 -15.04 1.80
C THR A 824 32.45 -16.13 2.60
N ALA A 825 31.88 -17.35 2.65
CA ALA A 825 32.55 -18.49 3.24
C ALA A 825 33.88 -18.84 2.54
N GLY A 826 33.88 -18.84 1.19
CA GLY A 826 35.09 -19.07 0.41
C GLY A 826 36.17 -17.99 0.63
N MET A 827 35.76 -16.73 0.71
CA MET A 827 36.65 -15.59 1.02
C MET A 827 37.29 -15.73 2.40
N THR A 828 36.49 -16.09 3.41
CA THR A 828 36.96 -16.34 4.79
C THR A 828 38.05 -17.42 4.82
N VAL A 829 37.84 -18.53 4.11
CA VAL A 829 38.82 -19.64 4.03
C VAL A 829 40.10 -19.19 3.34
N CYS A 830 40.01 -18.47 2.22
CA CYS A 830 41.19 -17.97 1.52
C CYS A 830 41.99 -17.00 2.41
N LEU A 831 41.34 -16.05 3.07
CA LEU A 831 42.02 -15.09 3.95
C LEU A 831 42.62 -15.76 5.19
N ALA A 832 42.00 -16.81 5.73
CA ALA A 832 42.57 -17.57 6.84
C ALA A 832 43.88 -18.28 6.43
N ILE A 833 43.91 -18.85 5.22
CA ILE A 833 45.13 -19.46 4.67
C ILE A 833 46.20 -18.40 4.40
N VAL A 834 45.82 -17.25 3.84
CA VAL A 834 46.72 -16.12 3.62
C VAL A 834 47.32 -15.62 4.92
N ALA A 835 46.51 -15.46 5.98
CA ALA A 835 46.97 -15.05 7.30
C ALA A 835 47.96 -16.07 7.90
N ALA A 836 47.65 -17.37 7.81
CA ALA A 836 48.53 -18.44 8.30
C ALA A 836 49.85 -18.50 7.54
N CYS A 837 49.81 -18.36 6.20
CA CYS A 837 51.00 -18.32 5.36
C CYS A 837 51.86 -17.06 5.60
N ALA A 838 51.22 -15.91 5.82
CA ALA A 838 51.91 -14.66 6.15
C ALA A 838 52.61 -14.73 7.52
N ALA A 839 51.96 -15.34 8.53
CA ALA A 839 52.60 -15.65 9.82
C ALA A 839 53.79 -16.63 9.62
N GLY A 840 53.59 -17.68 8.82
CA GLY A 840 54.64 -18.65 8.46
C GLY A 840 55.88 -18.02 7.82
N TYR A 841 55.69 -17.03 6.95
CA TYR A 841 56.79 -16.30 6.31
C TYR A 841 57.49 -15.34 7.28
N THR A 842 56.72 -14.59 8.07
CA THR A 842 57.26 -13.56 8.99
C THR A 842 57.97 -14.14 10.21
N GLU A 843 57.45 -15.23 10.79
CA GLU A 843 58.04 -15.85 11.99
C GLU A 843 59.11 -16.90 11.66
N TYR A 844 58.97 -17.64 10.55
CA TYR A 844 59.85 -18.78 10.22
C TYR A 844 60.64 -18.61 8.91
N GLY A 845 60.48 -17.51 8.17
CA GLY A 845 61.22 -17.26 6.93
C GLY A 845 60.89 -18.19 5.76
N ASN A 846 59.76 -18.90 5.81
CA ASN A 846 59.41 -19.92 4.83
C ASN A 846 58.95 -19.31 3.48
N GLN A 847 59.81 -19.33 2.47
CA GLN A 847 59.50 -18.79 1.14
C GLN A 847 58.35 -19.54 0.43
N THR A 848 58.19 -20.85 0.67
CA THR A 848 57.09 -21.63 0.09
C THR A 848 55.74 -21.15 0.63
N ALA A 849 55.66 -20.79 1.91
CA ALA A 849 54.45 -20.21 2.49
C ALA A 849 54.07 -18.88 1.82
N SER A 850 55.07 -18.04 1.48
CA SER A 850 54.84 -16.79 0.77
C SER A 850 54.27 -17.00 -0.64
N THR A 851 54.78 -17.99 -1.39
CA THR A 851 54.24 -18.32 -2.73
C THR A 851 52.80 -18.83 -2.65
N VAL A 852 52.48 -19.68 -1.66
CA VAL A 852 51.12 -20.18 -1.44
C VAL A 852 50.15 -19.03 -1.09
N SER A 853 50.60 -18.06 -0.27
CA SER A 853 49.80 -16.88 0.07
C SER A 853 49.30 -16.12 -1.16
N ILE A 854 50.16 -15.94 -2.17
CA ILE A 854 49.81 -15.23 -3.41
C ILE A 854 48.71 -15.98 -4.17
N VAL A 855 48.83 -17.30 -4.33
CA VAL A 855 47.82 -18.11 -5.03
C VAL A 855 46.44 -17.97 -4.38
N PHE A 856 46.38 -18.00 -3.04
CA PHE A 856 45.12 -17.83 -2.30
C PHE A 856 44.59 -16.40 -2.35
N ILE A 857 45.44 -15.39 -2.53
CA ILE A 857 45.01 -14.01 -2.77
C ILE A 857 44.35 -13.86 -4.15
N PHE A 858 44.92 -14.46 -5.19
CA PHE A 858 44.28 -14.49 -6.51
C PHE A 858 42.97 -15.29 -6.49
N MET A 859 42.94 -16.41 -5.76
CA MET A 859 41.73 -17.22 -5.56
C MET A 859 40.65 -16.45 -4.81
N PHE A 860 41.01 -15.71 -3.76
CA PHE A 860 40.13 -14.78 -3.06
C PHE A 860 39.52 -13.76 -4.04
N GLY A 861 40.36 -13.12 -4.87
CA GLY A 861 39.90 -12.15 -5.87
C GLY A 861 38.89 -12.74 -6.87
N ALA A 862 39.14 -13.97 -7.34
CA ALA A 862 38.23 -14.69 -8.21
C ALA A 862 36.89 -15.03 -7.53
N ILE A 863 36.90 -15.48 -6.27
CA ILE A 863 35.69 -15.79 -5.49
C ILE A 863 34.89 -14.52 -5.21
N PHE A 864 35.54 -13.44 -4.79
CA PHE A 864 34.91 -12.13 -4.60
C PHE A 864 34.26 -11.65 -5.91
N ALA A 865 35.00 -11.76 -7.03
CA ALA A 865 34.52 -11.35 -8.34
C ALA A 865 33.31 -12.16 -8.80
N CYS A 866 33.28 -13.46 -8.51
CA CYS A 866 32.13 -14.31 -8.81
C CYS A 866 30.89 -13.85 -8.02
N GLY A 867 31.03 -13.53 -6.74
CA GLY A 867 29.89 -13.20 -5.86
C GLY A 867 29.47 -11.75 -5.84
N PHE A 868 30.35 -10.94 -5.26
CA PHE A 868 30.05 -9.56 -4.90
C PHE A 868 30.03 -8.64 -6.11
N THR A 869 31.00 -8.75 -7.02
CA THR A 869 31.12 -7.84 -8.17
C THR A 869 29.81 -7.69 -8.95
N PRO A 870 29.15 -8.74 -9.47
CA PRO A 870 27.91 -8.54 -10.22
C PRO A 870 26.75 -7.97 -9.38
N MET A 871 26.74 -8.22 -8.07
CA MET A 871 25.62 -7.83 -7.20
C MET A 871 25.79 -6.48 -6.51
N GLN A 872 27.01 -5.94 -6.42
CA GLN A 872 27.34 -4.67 -5.74
C GLN A 872 26.30 -3.56 -5.97
N PRO A 873 25.94 -3.21 -7.23
CA PRO A 873 24.92 -2.19 -7.47
C PRO A 873 23.50 -2.75 -7.65
N ILE A 874 23.34 -4.07 -7.83
CA ILE A 874 22.07 -4.69 -8.23
C ILE A 874 21.26 -5.11 -7.01
N TYR A 875 21.86 -5.81 -6.04
CA TYR A 875 21.14 -6.24 -4.84
C TYR A 875 20.58 -5.06 -4.04
N PRO A 876 21.33 -3.95 -3.80
CA PRO A 876 20.80 -2.75 -3.15
C PRO A 876 19.65 -2.08 -3.91
N ALA A 877 19.63 -2.18 -5.25
CA ALA A 877 18.58 -1.65 -6.09
C ALA A 877 17.33 -2.56 -6.13
N GLU A 878 17.50 -3.88 -6.00
CA GLU A 878 16.42 -4.86 -5.92
C GLU A 878 15.69 -4.80 -4.56
N VAL A 879 16.40 -4.63 -3.44
CA VAL A 879 15.79 -4.66 -2.10
C VAL A 879 15.03 -3.38 -1.72
N VAL A 880 15.07 -2.32 -2.53
CA VAL A 880 14.46 -1.02 -2.24
C VAL A 880 13.18 -0.80 -3.05
N SER A 881 12.16 -0.20 -2.43
CA SER A 881 10.87 0.06 -3.08
C SER A 881 10.96 1.26 -4.01
N ASN A 882 10.01 1.41 -4.93
CA ASN A 882 10.05 2.43 -5.99
C ASN A 882 10.21 3.86 -5.42
N LYS A 883 9.41 4.21 -4.41
CA LYS A 883 9.39 5.55 -3.77
C LYS A 883 10.71 5.97 -3.13
N MET A 884 11.52 5.00 -2.67
CA MET A 884 12.80 5.29 -2.00
C MET A 884 14.03 4.95 -2.84
N ARG A 885 13.86 4.37 -4.03
CA ARG A 885 14.93 3.70 -4.75
C ARG A 885 16.12 4.61 -5.05
N ALA A 886 15.87 5.79 -5.61
CA ALA A 886 16.93 6.76 -5.91
C ALA A 886 17.67 7.21 -4.62
N LYS A 887 16.93 7.58 -3.58
CA LYS A 887 17.48 8.03 -2.29
C LYS A 887 18.29 6.93 -1.59
N ALA A 888 17.84 5.69 -1.65
CA ALA A 888 18.55 4.54 -1.10
C ALA A 888 19.82 4.23 -1.91
N MET A 889 19.80 4.39 -3.23
CA MET A 889 21.01 4.24 -4.06
C MET A 889 22.03 5.38 -3.81
N GLY A 890 21.57 6.59 -3.53
CA GLY A 890 22.45 7.66 -3.03
C GLY A 890 23.07 7.30 -1.68
N THR A 891 22.27 6.76 -0.75
CA THR A 891 22.77 6.29 0.55
C THR A 891 23.79 5.16 0.39
N PHE A 892 23.55 4.22 -0.52
CA PHE A 892 24.50 3.17 -0.89
C PHE A 892 25.85 3.77 -1.31
N LYS A 893 25.87 4.78 -2.19
CA LYS A 893 27.12 5.41 -2.64
C LYS A 893 27.81 6.21 -1.55
N LEU A 894 27.06 6.89 -0.69
CA LEU A 894 27.60 7.62 0.45
C LEU A 894 28.30 6.66 1.43
N THR A 895 27.63 5.57 1.80
CA THR A 895 28.14 4.58 2.75
C THR A 895 29.26 3.72 2.17
N ALA A 896 29.16 3.30 0.91
CA ALA A 896 30.25 2.66 0.18
C ALA A 896 31.47 3.59 0.06
N GLY A 897 31.25 4.88 -0.17
CA GLY A 897 32.32 5.89 -0.24
C GLY A 897 33.03 6.05 1.11
N ALA A 898 32.29 6.07 2.21
CA ALA A 898 32.86 6.12 3.55
C ALA A 898 33.68 4.85 3.88
N ALA A 899 33.14 3.66 3.59
CA ALA A 899 33.85 2.40 3.78
C ALA A 899 35.11 2.31 2.90
N GLY A 900 35.00 2.73 1.63
CA GLY A 900 36.12 2.81 0.69
C GLY A 900 37.18 3.80 1.14
N PHE A 901 36.78 4.99 1.61
CA PHE A 901 37.70 6.00 2.15
C PHE A 901 38.49 5.46 3.34
N LEU A 902 37.80 4.82 4.30
CA LEU A 902 38.44 4.20 5.45
C LEU A 902 39.44 3.13 5.00
N ASN A 903 39.03 2.24 4.09
CA ASN A 903 39.88 1.15 3.62
C ASN A 903 41.12 1.67 2.86
N THR A 904 40.94 2.62 1.94
CA THR A 904 42.02 3.17 1.11
C THR A 904 43.00 4.04 1.90
N PHE A 905 42.50 4.82 2.88
CA PHE A 905 43.35 5.72 3.66
C PHE A 905 44.00 5.03 4.87
N VAL A 906 43.24 4.22 5.61
CA VAL A 906 43.73 3.57 6.85
C VAL A 906 44.37 2.21 6.57
N GLY A 907 43.96 1.51 5.51
CA GLY A 907 44.50 0.19 5.14
C GLY A 907 46.04 0.10 5.09
N PRO A 908 46.77 1.03 4.43
CA PRO A 908 48.24 0.96 4.40
C PRO A 908 48.86 1.17 5.78
N ILE A 909 48.30 2.11 6.56
CA ILE A 909 48.75 2.45 7.91
C ILE A 909 48.53 1.26 8.85
N ALA A 910 47.43 0.53 8.69
CA ALA A 910 47.16 -0.68 9.44
C ALA A 910 48.16 -1.78 9.03
N LEU A 911 48.27 -2.08 7.74
CA LEU A 911 49.15 -3.16 7.24
C LEU A 911 50.62 -2.94 7.64
N SER A 912 51.13 -1.71 7.61
CA SER A 912 52.51 -1.41 8.01
C SER A 912 52.77 -1.58 9.50
N ASN A 913 51.76 -1.34 10.36
CA ASN A 913 51.91 -1.39 11.81
C ASN A 913 51.61 -2.76 12.42
N ILE A 914 50.59 -3.48 11.92
CA ILE A 914 50.13 -4.75 12.51
C ILE A 914 50.47 -5.98 11.66
N GLY A 915 51.02 -5.81 10.46
CA GLY A 915 51.49 -6.91 9.60
C GLY A 915 50.40 -7.94 9.29
N TYR A 916 50.68 -9.23 9.56
CA TYR A 916 49.76 -10.32 9.21
C TYR A 916 48.45 -10.32 10.00
N TRP A 917 48.40 -9.69 11.18
CA TRP A 917 47.17 -9.54 11.97
C TRP A 917 46.08 -8.77 11.23
N PHE A 918 46.47 -7.96 10.25
CA PHE A 918 45.53 -7.29 9.35
C PHE A 918 44.67 -8.29 8.56
N TYR A 919 45.24 -9.40 8.09
CA TYR A 919 44.48 -10.44 7.39
C TYR A 919 43.54 -11.18 8.34
N VAL A 920 43.99 -11.44 9.59
CA VAL A 920 43.18 -12.09 10.63
C VAL A 920 41.93 -11.26 10.96
N PHE A 921 42.03 -9.94 11.00
CA PHE A 921 40.88 -9.06 11.18
C PHE A 921 39.79 -9.30 10.11
N PHE A 922 40.17 -9.42 8.84
CA PHE A 922 39.20 -9.68 7.76
C PHE A 922 38.60 -11.08 7.82
N VAL A 923 39.30 -12.09 8.37
CA VAL A 923 38.71 -13.42 8.61
C VAL A 923 37.55 -13.33 9.60
N PHE A 924 37.72 -12.60 10.71
CA PHE A 924 36.65 -12.37 11.67
C PHE A 924 35.52 -11.52 11.09
N TRP A 925 35.89 -10.49 10.32
CA TRP A 925 34.93 -9.62 9.64
C TRP A 925 34.07 -10.40 8.63
N ASP A 926 34.67 -11.15 7.71
CA ASP A 926 33.94 -11.96 6.72
C ASP A 926 33.07 -13.05 7.38
N THR A 927 33.51 -13.60 8.52
CA THR A 927 32.68 -14.53 9.33
C THR A 927 31.45 -13.83 9.89
N PHE A 928 31.60 -12.59 10.35
CA PHE A 928 30.47 -11.74 10.77
C PHE A 928 29.55 -11.42 9.60
N GLU A 929 30.08 -11.04 8.43
CA GLU A 929 29.31 -10.77 7.21
C GLU A 929 28.46 -11.99 6.82
N MET A 930 29.08 -13.18 6.78
CA MET A 930 28.40 -14.43 6.47
C MET A 930 27.25 -14.71 7.44
N THR A 931 27.48 -14.49 8.74
CA THR A 931 26.46 -14.68 9.79
C THR A 931 25.30 -13.69 9.62
N PHE A 932 25.62 -12.42 9.38
CA PHE A 932 24.63 -11.38 9.13
C PHE A 932 23.76 -11.68 7.91
N MET A 933 24.38 -12.07 6.80
CA MET A 933 23.67 -12.47 5.57
C MET A 933 22.78 -13.70 5.80
N TYR A 934 23.23 -14.67 6.62
CA TYR A 934 22.42 -15.85 6.93
C TYR A 934 21.10 -15.50 7.64
N PHE A 935 21.13 -14.56 8.58
CA PHE A 935 19.93 -14.21 9.36
C PHE A 935 19.02 -13.19 8.67
N LEU A 936 19.59 -12.21 7.95
CA LEU A 936 18.84 -11.02 7.53
C LEU A 936 18.65 -10.86 6.02
N PHE A 937 19.53 -11.39 5.18
CA PHE A 937 19.40 -11.20 3.73
C PHE A 937 18.20 -11.94 3.15
N VAL A 938 17.58 -11.32 2.15
CA VAL A 938 16.31 -11.71 1.53
C VAL A 938 16.61 -12.28 0.13
N GLU A 939 15.88 -13.31 -0.28
CA GLU A 939 16.04 -13.86 -1.63
C GLU A 939 15.20 -13.05 -2.63
N THR A 940 15.87 -12.35 -3.55
CA THR A 940 15.24 -11.50 -4.56
C THR A 940 15.02 -12.19 -5.91
N LYS A 941 15.65 -13.35 -6.14
CA LYS A 941 15.63 -14.05 -7.43
C LYS A 941 14.21 -14.27 -7.95
N GLY A 942 13.97 -13.80 -9.17
CA GLY A 942 12.77 -14.07 -9.96
C GLY A 942 11.49 -13.43 -9.41
N SER A 943 11.62 -12.49 -8.47
CA SER A 943 10.49 -11.68 -8.00
C SER A 943 10.38 -10.39 -8.80
N THR A 944 9.16 -9.90 -9.04
CA THR A 944 8.97 -8.52 -9.52
C THR A 944 9.37 -7.53 -8.42
N LEU A 945 9.58 -6.24 -8.75
CA LEU A 945 9.96 -5.26 -7.72
C LEU A 945 8.78 -5.02 -6.75
N GLU A 946 7.57 -5.14 -7.28
CA GLU A 946 6.31 -4.92 -6.63
C GLU A 946 5.96 -6.12 -5.73
N GLU A 947 6.28 -7.36 -6.13
CA GLU A 947 6.23 -8.53 -5.24
C GLU A 947 7.17 -8.42 -4.03
N LEU A 948 8.34 -7.79 -4.20
CA LEU A 948 9.26 -7.56 -3.09
C LEU A 948 8.64 -6.61 -2.06
N ASP A 949 7.81 -5.65 -2.48
CA ASP A 949 7.04 -4.77 -1.58
C ASP A 949 6.25 -5.56 -0.54
N ILE A 950 5.55 -6.59 -0.97
CA ILE A 950 4.80 -7.50 -0.09
C ILE A 950 5.75 -8.30 0.83
N ILE A 951 6.85 -8.84 0.29
CA ILE A 951 7.81 -9.63 1.07
C ILE A 951 8.41 -8.82 2.22
N PHE A 952 8.73 -7.54 1.99
CA PHE A 952 9.29 -6.67 3.02
C PHE A 952 8.26 -6.16 4.04
N GLU A 953 6.96 -6.21 3.73
CA GLU A 953 5.88 -5.92 4.68
C GLU A 953 5.59 -7.08 5.64
N ALA A 954 5.91 -8.32 5.25
CA ALA A 954 5.72 -9.49 6.09
C ALA A 954 6.46 -9.38 7.43
N LYS A 955 5.92 -10.03 8.49
CA LYS A 955 6.51 -9.96 9.84
C LYS A 955 7.97 -10.43 9.87
N ASN A 956 8.38 -11.34 8.99
CA ASN A 956 9.77 -11.74 8.82
C ASN A 956 10.11 -11.81 7.30
N PRO A 957 10.68 -10.72 6.74
CA PRO A 957 10.96 -10.64 5.30
C PRO A 957 11.87 -11.76 4.78
N ARG A 958 12.87 -12.16 5.57
CA ARG A 958 13.78 -13.26 5.21
C ARG A 958 13.04 -14.59 5.07
N LYS A 959 12.17 -14.95 6.02
CA LYS A 959 11.39 -16.20 5.92
C LYS A 959 10.40 -16.15 4.74
N ALA A 960 9.67 -15.03 4.61
CA ALA A 960 8.71 -14.82 3.53
C ALA A 960 9.36 -14.98 2.13
N SER A 961 10.55 -14.42 1.93
CA SER A 961 11.26 -14.56 0.64
C SER A 961 11.65 -16.00 0.29
N VAL A 962 12.04 -16.80 1.29
CA VAL A 962 12.41 -18.21 1.07
C VAL A 962 11.17 -19.06 0.76
N GLU A 963 10.05 -18.76 1.41
CA GLU A 963 8.77 -19.42 1.15
C GLU A 963 8.24 -19.07 -0.25
N ALA A 964 8.25 -17.79 -0.62
CA ALA A 964 7.91 -17.31 -1.96
C ALA A 964 8.78 -17.96 -3.06
N ALA A 965 10.09 -18.04 -2.84
CA ALA A 965 11.01 -18.70 -3.76
C ALA A 965 10.71 -20.22 -3.91
N LYS A 966 10.30 -20.89 -2.82
CA LYS A 966 9.89 -22.31 -2.86
C LYS A 966 8.57 -22.51 -3.59
N ALA A 967 7.57 -21.65 -3.34
CA ALA A 967 6.27 -21.69 -4.01
C ALA A 967 6.42 -21.55 -5.52
N ARG A 968 7.13 -20.52 -6.00
CA ARG A 968 7.43 -20.33 -7.43
C ARG A 968 8.08 -21.54 -8.09
N LYS A 969 9.03 -22.19 -7.41
CA LYS A 969 9.69 -23.39 -7.95
C LYS A 969 8.70 -24.55 -8.14
N ARG A 970 7.68 -24.68 -7.28
CA ARG A 970 6.63 -25.71 -7.41
C ARG A 970 5.72 -25.42 -8.60
N ILE A 971 5.27 -24.18 -8.75
CA ILE A 971 4.37 -23.75 -9.84
C ILE A 971 5.04 -23.92 -11.21
N ILE A 972 6.29 -23.46 -11.36
CA ILE A 972 7.05 -23.62 -12.63
C ILE A 972 7.25 -25.09 -12.98
N LYS A 973 7.39 -25.98 -11.99
CA LYS A 973 7.51 -27.42 -12.21
C LYS A 973 6.19 -28.01 -12.70
N GLN A 974 5.08 -27.71 -12.01
CA GLN A 974 3.74 -28.16 -12.38
C GLN A 974 3.31 -27.67 -13.77
N GLY A 975 3.64 -26.42 -14.13
CA GLY A 975 3.32 -25.86 -15.45
C GLY A 975 4.12 -26.46 -16.62
N ARG A 976 5.29 -27.07 -16.36
CA ARG A 976 6.07 -27.80 -17.38
C ARG A 976 5.63 -29.24 -17.55
N ASP A 977 5.06 -29.85 -16.52
CA ASP A 977 4.55 -31.23 -16.57
C ASP A 977 3.18 -31.31 -17.28
N LEU A 978 2.57 -30.17 -17.62
CA LEU A 978 1.27 -30.02 -18.30
C LEU A 978 1.39 -29.65 -19.80
N VAL A 979 2.62 -29.58 -20.33
CA VAL A 979 2.95 -29.38 -21.77
C VAL A 979 3.79 -30.56 -22.21
#